data_AF-A0A3D0MXL3-F1
#
_entry.id   AF-A0A3D0MXL3-F1
#
_cell.length_a   1.000
_cell.length_b   1.000
_cell.length_c   1.000
_cell.angle_alpha   90.00
_cell.angle_beta   90.00
_cell.angle_gamma   90.00
#
_symmetry.space_group_name_H-M   'P 1'
#
loop_
_entity.id
_entity.type
_entity.pdbx_description
1 polymer ?
#
loop_
_entity_poly.entity_id
_entity_poly.type
_entity_poly.pdbx_seq_one_letter_code
_entity_poly.pdbx_strand_id
1 'polypeptide(L)'
;MGRDKRFNGIDDDNNGFIDDWRGWDFVDAPFTGDPRRGDYLNPDNDPTDDNKFSHGTAVTGIINATFNNSLGISSVAPGCRTMILRCFDAEGFGEEDDVANAILYGIANGVKIFNFSFGDYVFSNLLKDVIKFAYLNNVTIIASAGNDGSFRLHYPSSYDEVISVAASDETDFKASFSSYGETVDIYAPGFQILTTTISGKGSSNFQNNYDKYNGTSFAAPQIAALCGILLSLNPSLTNEELRGLLIANTDFMPGQNAWTALYASGRVNALRTVQNINNSSIVRIYNPFQDYTAVFGSVPVFISAASPLFVSYSLFYGYGQRPSDWIPLISNVQSQVLNDSVYNWNLNSLPDSSYTLRLAINTNTGRTLEHRMIIFKDSLAPVITDVAFGSLIDKDAYSELIIFNTDKRSLGKLFYKPVNSTDYRFMIADLGTPNLGFVTPTHFALLGGNDLSTNQNYEFYLEATGLNNKKSVLSYKEFRFTSKPKINIYGFNNLNFTIPYSQYCNKVTDINNNGKPDIFINEIKNNLKLNVYEFDNGVFNKISSNNWGDFKVARDVEDIDGDGKSELLTSRSRNGILYKSENSFLPDKILWADTIENNFWSARFADSDNDGKNEILGFGVNGLRILEFNSGNFNQIANLNYGGAFDPVANSQNVLVEDFDTDGKKELVFINTFYLNSSSALPDLYLNIYENISDNNYQRIFADSMSRFLKGDNIVTGDFDGDGIKEFAIGTVSKDGEPVQYYRLIVYKSSSNNTFDIMDIVDIYNYKSYTETSTLSANIDADIKDEILVNTGTHFYILKYNNSEKQFTPELYKSNINSFNQLIYNFNNNAVNEILVNNVNDSAIFFEKNVNSNAPPTPMITRSYGINNTAFLSYTSSVMADYFKIYRSLNDTIYTFIDSTSQLFYVDSTALNNTNYFYKISSVSNSFQISESPLTNSEFVFVHPQIKLSGIEYKGNGFVGLKFSGKISNTIPSPQSFVIRFSDTTIQQIFSPNSIAVFNDTEYLLKFDSLKNNSYSARIKNLNDFYNAPIDESPILNFIVNDSTVNEFYISNATLLSSKKIKIIFNLPVSNDFSNINFYKLTPFNIPVLSVELSEQNNSVILNLGNGTIGATGKNYVLKVSGLKSSSGITITTGAGSTFGFVFNKEDLEEIYTYPNPVNINSHNMMTFANLTVKAKIQIFDITGKFIKSIDETDGNGGVEWDLKDNNGNIIPSGIYLYKVSGVNSAGIEVKEKLSKFAVIK
;
A
#
# COMPACT_ATOMS: atom_id res chain seq x y z
N MET A 1 11.90 -15.31 16.23
CA MET A 1 12.52 -15.01 14.94
C MET A 1 13.73 -15.89 14.75
N GLY A 2 13.53 -17.02 14.08
CA GLY A 2 14.52 -17.93 13.49
C GLY A 2 15.59 -18.54 14.39
N ARG A 3 15.65 -18.24 15.69
CA ARG A 3 16.77 -18.63 16.59
C ARG A 3 18.16 -18.33 15.97
N ASP A 4 18.25 -17.20 15.26
CA ASP A 4 19.41 -16.74 14.50
C ASP A 4 19.85 -17.66 13.33
N LYS A 5 18.95 -18.53 12.83
CA LYS A 5 19.16 -19.36 11.64
C LYS A 5 18.65 -18.64 10.40
N ARG A 6 19.55 -18.48 9.43
CA ARG A 6 19.31 -17.66 8.24
C ARG A 6 18.97 -18.46 6.98
N PHE A 7 19.44 -19.70 6.89
CA PHE A 7 19.46 -20.47 5.63
C PHE A 7 19.44 -21.99 5.86
N ASN A 8 18.89 -22.49 6.97
CA ASN A 8 18.84 -23.96 7.18
C ASN A 8 17.60 -24.60 6.55
N GLY A 9 16.68 -23.80 6.00
CA GLY A 9 15.42 -24.24 5.41
C GLY A 9 14.41 -24.76 6.43
N ILE A 10 14.58 -24.43 7.71
CA ILE A 10 13.75 -24.90 8.82
C ILE A 10 13.09 -23.68 9.50
N ASP A 11 11.81 -23.82 9.83
CA ASP A 11 11.12 -22.94 10.76
C ASP A 11 11.53 -23.32 12.20
N ASP A 12 12.61 -22.73 12.71
CA ASP A 12 13.23 -23.07 14.00
C ASP A 12 12.41 -22.67 15.24
N ASP A 13 11.46 -21.75 15.09
CA ASP A 13 10.57 -21.29 16.15
C ASP A 13 9.10 -21.70 15.97
N ASN A 14 8.79 -22.47 14.91
CA ASN A 14 7.49 -23.03 14.58
C ASN A 14 6.40 -21.96 14.48
N ASN A 15 6.72 -20.82 13.88
CA ASN A 15 5.78 -19.71 13.72
C ASN A 15 5.12 -19.65 12.32
N GLY A 16 5.47 -20.57 11.42
CA GLY A 16 4.99 -20.65 10.04
C GLY A 16 5.93 -20.05 9.01
N PHE A 17 7.05 -19.44 9.43
CA PHE A 17 7.94 -18.65 8.59
C PHE A 17 9.37 -19.20 8.63
N ILE A 18 9.81 -19.78 7.51
CA ILE A 18 11.11 -20.48 7.41
C ILE A 18 12.26 -19.48 7.42
N ASP A 19 13.22 -19.61 8.34
CA ASP A 19 14.43 -18.77 8.39
C ASP A 19 14.15 -17.24 8.56
N ASP A 20 13.11 -16.85 9.30
CA ASP A 20 12.68 -15.45 9.57
C ASP A 20 13.60 -14.68 10.57
N TRP A 21 14.92 -14.74 10.38
CA TRP A 21 15.90 -14.31 11.38
C TRP A 21 15.95 -12.80 11.71
N ARG A 22 15.51 -11.93 10.79
CA ARG A 22 15.48 -10.45 10.95
C ARG A 22 14.09 -9.84 10.77
N GLY A 23 13.08 -10.69 10.59
CA GLY A 23 11.74 -10.35 10.13
C GLY A 23 11.41 -11.09 8.83
N TRP A 24 10.41 -10.60 8.09
CA TRP A 24 9.80 -11.30 6.97
C TRP A 24 9.39 -10.34 5.86
N ASP A 25 9.46 -10.80 4.61
CA ASP A 25 8.92 -10.09 3.45
C ASP A 25 7.51 -10.59 3.15
N PHE A 26 6.53 -9.72 3.35
CA PHE A 26 5.12 -10.01 3.07
C PHE A 26 4.71 -9.63 1.66
N VAL A 27 5.57 -8.98 0.87
CA VAL A 27 5.21 -8.47 -0.44
C VAL A 27 4.81 -9.64 -1.36
N ASP A 28 3.52 -9.73 -1.63
CA ASP A 28 3.02 -10.35 -2.83
C ASP A 28 2.19 -9.31 -3.57
N ALA A 29 2.62 -8.94 -4.76
CA ALA A 29 1.97 -7.86 -5.52
C ALA A 29 1.46 -8.38 -6.86
N PRO A 30 0.64 -9.46 -6.88
CA PRO A 30 0.16 -10.07 -8.11
C PRO A 30 -0.69 -9.11 -8.94
N PHE A 31 -1.26 -8.07 -8.31
CA PHE A 31 -2.07 -7.05 -8.96
C PHE A 31 -1.23 -5.88 -9.49
N THR A 32 -0.06 -5.60 -8.93
CA THR A 32 0.83 -4.53 -9.42
C THR A 32 1.84 -5.01 -10.47
N GLY A 33 2.00 -6.33 -10.65
CA GLY A 33 2.40 -6.99 -11.90
C GLY A 33 3.77 -6.68 -12.51
N ASP A 34 4.63 -5.90 -11.85
CA ASP A 34 5.93 -5.47 -12.40
C ASP A 34 7.13 -6.18 -11.76
N PRO A 35 7.76 -7.16 -12.45
CA PRO A 35 9.03 -7.78 -12.08
C PRO A 35 10.21 -6.84 -11.80
N ARG A 36 10.13 -5.55 -12.16
CA ARG A 36 11.13 -4.52 -11.80
C ARG A 36 10.87 -3.92 -10.42
N ARG A 37 9.76 -4.27 -9.77
CA ARG A 37 9.34 -3.79 -8.44
C ARG A 37 9.84 -4.66 -7.28
N GLY A 38 10.77 -5.59 -7.49
CA GLY A 38 11.36 -6.43 -6.43
C GLY A 38 10.90 -7.88 -6.49
N ASP A 39 11.03 -8.62 -5.39
CA ASP A 39 10.30 -9.89 -5.22
C ASP A 39 8.79 -9.60 -5.27
N TYR A 40 8.10 -10.26 -6.19
CA TYR A 40 6.70 -9.98 -6.55
C TYR A 40 5.87 -11.26 -6.65
N LEU A 41 6.49 -12.42 -6.45
CA LEU A 41 5.84 -13.71 -6.71
C LEU A 41 5.31 -14.35 -5.43
N ASN A 42 6.08 -14.32 -4.33
CA ASN A 42 5.65 -14.91 -3.06
C ASN A 42 6.34 -14.22 -1.87
N PRO A 43 5.68 -14.14 -0.71
CA PRO A 43 6.33 -13.73 0.54
C PRO A 43 7.51 -14.63 0.90
N ASP A 44 8.61 -14.06 1.39
CA ASP A 44 9.85 -14.79 1.67
C ASP A 44 10.62 -14.29 2.91
N ASN A 45 11.78 -14.90 3.17
CA ASN A 45 12.61 -14.60 4.34
C ASN A 45 13.63 -13.48 4.12
N ASP A 46 13.56 -12.75 3.00
CA ASP A 46 14.46 -11.66 2.64
C ASP A 46 13.78 -10.27 2.67
N PRO A 47 13.57 -9.67 3.86
CA PRO A 47 13.02 -8.32 3.97
C PRO A 47 14.06 -7.23 3.69
N THR A 48 14.98 -7.44 2.74
CA THR A 48 15.96 -6.42 2.34
C THR A 48 15.26 -5.25 1.68
N ASP A 49 15.66 -4.03 2.05
CA ASP A 49 15.23 -2.82 1.38
C ASP A 49 15.79 -2.77 -0.05
N ASP A 50 14.92 -2.95 -1.03
CA ASP A 50 15.22 -2.79 -2.46
C ASP A 50 14.70 -1.47 -3.03
N ASN A 51 14.02 -0.67 -2.20
CA ASN A 51 13.40 0.59 -2.61
C ASN A 51 14.43 1.52 -3.25
N LYS A 52 14.05 2.15 -4.36
CA LYS A 52 14.92 3.06 -5.11
C LYS A 52 15.41 4.23 -4.24
N PHE A 53 14.63 4.66 -3.26
CA PHE A 53 14.93 5.76 -2.34
C PHE A 53 15.47 5.30 -0.98
N SER A 54 15.71 4.00 -0.75
CA SER A 54 16.18 3.45 0.54
C SER A 54 15.28 3.83 1.74
N HIS A 55 13.97 3.94 1.52
CA HIS A 55 13.05 4.52 2.51
C HIS A 55 13.04 3.75 3.84
N GLY A 56 12.91 2.42 3.79
CA GLY A 56 12.91 1.58 4.99
C GLY A 56 14.23 1.66 5.78
N THR A 57 15.36 1.70 5.06
CA THR A 57 16.70 1.88 5.64
C THR A 57 16.83 3.26 6.30
N ALA A 58 16.33 4.31 5.67
CA ALA A 58 16.37 5.68 6.19
C ALA A 58 15.52 5.84 7.45
N VAL A 59 14.32 5.26 7.48
CA VAL A 59 13.44 5.21 8.66
C VAL A 59 14.12 4.46 9.81
N THR A 60 14.68 3.27 9.54
CA THR A 60 15.34 2.44 10.56
C THR A 60 16.57 3.14 11.15
N GLY A 61 17.34 3.85 10.34
CA GLY A 61 18.50 4.63 10.79
C GLY A 61 18.17 5.68 11.85
N ILE A 62 17.02 6.34 11.73
CA ILE A 62 16.54 7.34 12.71
C ILE A 62 16.23 6.67 14.07
N ILE A 63 15.74 5.42 14.04
CA ILE A 63 15.36 4.68 15.25
C ILE A 63 16.60 4.18 15.98
N ASN A 64 17.48 3.41 15.30
CA ASN A 64 18.52 2.64 16.00
C ASN A 64 19.92 2.61 15.33
N ALA A 65 20.27 3.53 14.42
CA ALA A 65 21.66 3.69 13.98
C ALA A 65 22.64 3.75 15.18
N THR A 66 23.73 2.99 15.10
CA THR A 66 24.71 2.84 16.19
C THR A 66 25.38 4.16 16.55
N PHE A 67 25.42 4.48 17.84
CA PHE A 67 26.07 5.67 18.37
C PHE A 67 27.55 5.42 18.71
N ASN A 68 28.35 6.50 18.78
CA ASN A 68 29.76 6.48 19.21
C ASN A 68 30.69 5.53 18.45
N ASN A 69 30.37 5.18 17.19
CA ASN A 69 31.22 4.36 16.31
C ASN A 69 32.10 5.19 15.35
N SER A 70 32.08 6.53 15.48
CA SER A 70 32.79 7.48 14.61
C SER A 70 32.36 7.47 13.13
N LEU A 71 31.21 6.88 12.79
CA LEU A 71 30.68 6.82 11.43
C LEU A 71 29.29 7.46 11.37
N GLY A 72 29.03 8.27 10.34
CA GLY A 72 27.67 8.70 10.00
C GLY A 72 26.95 9.51 11.08
N ILE A 73 25.83 8.94 11.58
CA ILE A 73 24.85 9.60 12.44
C ILE A 73 24.70 8.89 13.80
N SER A 74 24.02 9.54 14.75
CA SER A 74 23.50 8.91 15.96
C SER A 74 21.98 8.89 15.91
N SER A 75 21.37 7.75 16.24
CA SER A 75 19.91 7.62 16.34
C SER A 75 19.37 8.08 17.70
N VAL A 76 18.04 8.14 17.78
CA VAL A 76 17.32 8.45 19.03
C VAL A 76 17.45 7.31 20.05
N ALA A 77 17.34 6.04 19.62
CA ALA A 77 17.33 4.89 20.50
C ALA A 77 18.22 3.74 19.99
N PRO A 78 19.56 3.88 20.02
CA PRO A 78 20.49 2.91 19.45
C PRO A 78 20.46 1.50 20.07
N GLY A 79 19.88 1.36 21.27
CA GLY A 79 19.69 0.05 21.94
C GLY A 79 18.37 -0.64 21.59
N CYS A 80 17.47 0.00 20.84
CA CYS A 80 16.22 -0.60 20.41
C CYS A 80 16.46 -1.64 19.32
N ARG A 81 15.88 -2.84 19.52
CA ARG A 81 15.87 -3.89 18.50
C ARG A 81 14.73 -3.60 17.51
N THR A 82 15.01 -3.77 16.23
CA THR A 82 14.04 -3.61 15.14
C THR A 82 13.72 -4.97 14.51
N MET A 83 12.46 -5.15 14.14
CA MET A 83 11.95 -6.28 13.35
C MET A 83 11.56 -5.70 12.00
N ILE A 84 12.15 -6.20 10.91
CA ILE A 84 11.93 -5.64 9.58
C ILE A 84 10.79 -6.40 8.93
N LEU A 85 9.67 -5.71 8.71
CA LEU A 85 8.49 -6.26 8.07
C LEU A 85 8.31 -5.50 6.77
N ARG A 86 8.70 -6.12 5.66
CA ARG A 86 8.54 -5.51 4.33
C ARG A 86 7.14 -5.82 3.83
N CYS A 87 6.42 -4.80 3.40
CA CYS A 87 5.05 -4.87 2.88
C CYS A 87 4.83 -3.80 1.78
N PHE A 88 5.93 -3.34 1.19
CA PHE A 88 5.96 -2.36 0.10
C PHE A 88 7.03 -2.80 -0.90
N ASP A 89 6.69 -2.67 -2.17
CA ASP A 89 7.55 -3.00 -3.30
C ASP A 89 8.69 -1.98 -3.49
N ALA A 90 9.56 -2.21 -4.47
CA ALA A 90 10.73 -1.38 -4.75
C ALA A 90 10.39 0.06 -5.21
N GLU A 91 9.16 0.33 -5.63
CA GLU A 91 8.67 1.68 -5.96
C GLU A 91 7.97 2.35 -4.77
N GLY A 92 7.59 1.58 -3.74
CA GLY A 92 6.90 2.06 -2.55
C GLY A 92 5.37 1.92 -2.62
N PHE A 93 4.83 1.01 -3.45
CA PHE A 93 3.42 0.60 -3.37
C PHE A 93 3.27 -0.61 -2.44
N GLY A 94 2.18 -0.67 -1.69
CA GLY A 94 1.88 -1.79 -0.79
C GLY A 94 0.40 -2.13 -0.80
N GLU A 95 0.09 -3.41 -0.62
CA GLU A 95 -1.27 -3.92 -0.52
C GLU A 95 -1.68 -4.02 0.96
N GLU A 96 -2.96 -3.77 1.29
CA GLU A 96 -3.38 -3.66 2.69
C GLU A 96 -3.37 -5.00 3.43
N ASP A 97 -3.53 -6.11 2.73
CA ASP A 97 -3.41 -7.46 3.26
C ASP A 97 -1.98 -7.80 3.64
N ASP A 98 -0.97 -7.38 2.87
CA ASP A 98 0.44 -7.48 3.26
C ASP A 98 0.71 -6.74 4.57
N VAL A 99 0.21 -5.50 4.66
CA VAL A 99 0.34 -4.67 5.87
C VAL A 99 -0.39 -5.33 7.04
N ALA A 100 -1.59 -5.86 6.84
CA ALA A 100 -2.36 -6.55 7.86
C ALA A 100 -1.63 -7.80 8.38
N ASN A 101 -1.12 -8.62 7.47
CA ASN A 101 -0.35 -9.84 7.79
C ASN A 101 0.93 -9.49 8.56
N ALA A 102 1.65 -8.45 8.13
CA ALA A 102 2.83 -7.94 8.84
C ALA A 102 2.49 -7.50 10.28
N ILE A 103 1.39 -6.77 10.49
CA ILE A 103 0.97 -6.35 11.84
C ILE A 103 0.67 -7.56 12.71
N LEU A 104 -0.08 -8.55 12.20
CA LEU A 104 -0.44 -9.75 12.95
C LEU A 104 0.79 -10.60 13.29
N TYR A 105 1.73 -10.77 12.34
CA TYR A 105 3.01 -11.41 12.57
C TYR A 105 3.81 -10.68 13.66
N GLY A 106 3.88 -9.35 13.62
CA GLY A 106 4.58 -8.56 14.62
C GLY A 106 3.96 -8.71 16.02
N ILE A 107 2.64 -8.73 16.14
CA ILE A 107 1.94 -8.98 17.41
C ILE A 107 2.27 -10.39 17.93
N ALA A 108 2.19 -11.41 17.06
CA ALA A 108 2.51 -12.78 17.42
C ALA A 108 3.97 -12.95 17.88
N ASN A 109 4.89 -12.16 17.32
CA ASN A 109 6.30 -12.12 17.72
C ASN A 109 6.62 -11.12 18.85
N GLY A 110 5.61 -10.50 19.47
CA GLY A 110 5.76 -9.69 20.67
C GLY A 110 6.26 -8.26 20.45
N VAL A 111 6.05 -7.69 19.26
CA VAL A 111 6.28 -6.27 18.98
C VAL A 111 5.55 -5.40 19.99
N LYS A 112 6.22 -4.34 20.46
CA LYS A 112 5.64 -3.35 21.41
C LYS A 112 5.29 -2.04 20.74
N ILE A 113 5.94 -1.73 19.62
CA ILE A 113 5.80 -0.47 18.90
C ILE A 113 5.84 -0.74 17.41
N PHE A 114 4.83 -0.25 16.68
CA PHE A 114 4.85 -0.16 15.23
C PHE A 114 5.12 1.28 14.79
N ASN A 115 5.95 1.44 13.76
CA ASN A 115 6.14 2.70 13.05
C ASN A 115 5.64 2.53 11.60
N PHE A 116 4.60 3.27 11.25
CA PHE A 116 4.01 3.28 9.91
C PHE A 116 4.39 4.59 9.20
N SER A 117 5.42 4.51 8.37
CA SER A 117 5.90 5.64 7.57
C SER A 117 5.24 5.68 6.18
N PHE A 118 3.97 5.31 6.11
CA PHE A 118 3.13 5.20 4.91
C PHE A 118 1.70 5.69 5.20
N GLY A 119 0.90 5.80 4.15
CA GLY A 119 -0.54 5.98 4.26
C GLY A 119 -1.17 6.49 2.97
N ASP A 120 -2.49 6.61 3.00
CA ASP A 120 -3.30 7.08 1.88
C ASP A 120 -4.53 7.89 2.38
N TYR A 121 -5.52 8.05 1.51
CA TYR A 121 -6.76 8.76 1.80
C TYR A 121 -8.02 7.90 1.82
N VAL A 122 -7.83 6.58 1.80
CA VAL A 122 -8.90 5.60 1.72
C VAL A 122 -8.77 4.70 2.94
N PHE A 123 -9.84 4.56 3.71
CA PHE A 123 -9.79 3.61 4.81
C PHE A 123 -10.42 2.29 4.38
N SER A 124 -9.83 1.18 4.82
CA SER A 124 -10.42 -0.15 4.77
C SER A 124 -10.86 -0.64 6.14
N ASN A 125 -11.79 -1.58 6.14
CA ASN A 125 -12.20 -2.27 7.36
C ASN A 125 -11.10 -3.23 7.86
N LEU A 126 -10.38 -3.90 6.94
CA LEU A 126 -9.29 -4.80 7.30
C LEU A 126 -8.21 -4.10 8.13
N LEU A 127 -7.61 -3.04 7.59
CA LEU A 127 -6.48 -2.38 8.25
C LEU A 127 -6.90 -1.73 9.56
N LYS A 128 -8.10 -1.11 9.59
CA LYS A 128 -8.70 -0.56 10.81
C LYS A 128 -8.83 -1.61 11.91
N ASP A 129 -9.39 -2.77 11.59
CA ASP A 129 -9.65 -3.82 12.57
C ASP A 129 -8.35 -4.47 13.06
N VAL A 130 -7.36 -4.67 12.19
CA VAL A 130 -6.04 -5.21 12.58
C VAL A 130 -5.26 -4.21 13.44
N ILE A 131 -5.31 -2.91 13.14
CA ILE A 131 -4.74 -1.87 14.00
C ILE A 131 -5.46 -1.81 15.35
N LYS A 132 -6.79 -1.95 15.37
CA LYS A 132 -7.55 -2.06 16.61
C LYS A 132 -7.13 -3.28 17.43
N PHE A 133 -6.90 -4.41 16.78
CA PHE A 133 -6.40 -5.61 17.43
C PHE A 133 -5.01 -5.38 18.05
N ALA A 134 -4.10 -4.72 17.34
CA ALA A 134 -2.78 -4.32 17.87
C ALA A 134 -2.92 -3.42 19.11
N TYR A 135 -3.78 -2.41 19.02
CA TYR A 135 -4.05 -1.48 20.12
C TYR A 135 -4.60 -2.18 21.36
N LEU A 136 -5.54 -3.11 21.21
CA LEU A 136 -6.09 -3.88 22.32
C LEU A 136 -5.08 -4.84 22.95
N ASN A 137 -4.03 -5.24 22.21
CA ASN A 137 -2.88 -5.99 22.73
C ASN A 137 -1.80 -5.07 23.35
N ASN A 138 -2.14 -3.82 23.65
CA ASN A 138 -1.26 -2.80 24.23
C ASN A 138 0.00 -2.52 23.38
N VAL A 139 -0.12 -2.65 22.05
CA VAL A 139 0.92 -2.21 21.12
C VAL A 139 0.72 -0.72 20.85
N THR A 140 1.81 0.04 20.85
CA THR A 140 1.78 1.47 20.49
C THR A 140 1.98 1.60 18.98
N ILE A 141 1.05 2.26 18.29
CA ILE A 141 1.13 2.49 16.85
C ILE A 141 1.42 3.97 16.60
N ILE A 142 2.46 4.25 15.81
CA ILE A 142 2.85 5.60 15.40
C ILE A 142 2.80 5.66 13.88
N ALA A 143 2.20 6.69 13.31
CA ALA A 143 2.17 6.87 11.86
C ALA A 143 2.48 8.30 11.42
N SER A 144 3.04 8.41 10.22
CA SER A 144 3.28 9.69 9.55
C SER A 144 1.97 10.36 9.12
N ALA A 145 1.81 11.65 9.38
CA ALA A 145 0.56 12.39 9.11
C ALA A 145 0.27 12.67 7.61
N GLY A 146 1.22 12.40 6.71
CA GLY A 146 1.10 12.68 5.27
C GLY A 146 1.87 13.93 4.82
N ASN A 147 2.13 14.04 3.51
CA ASN A 147 3.08 15.00 2.94
C ASN A 147 2.47 15.98 1.92
N ASP A 148 1.14 16.16 1.93
CA ASP A 148 0.43 16.97 0.94
C ASP A 148 0.11 18.39 1.41
N GLY A 149 0.59 18.78 2.60
CA GLY A 149 0.32 20.10 3.19
C GLY A 149 -1.18 20.35 3.42
N SER A 150 -1.95 19.28 3.65
CA SER A 150 -3.40 19.32 3.70
C SER A 150 -3.96 18.90 5.06
N PHE A 151 -5.27 19.12 5.26
CA PHE A 151 -6.01 18.65 6.43
C PHE A 151 -6.92 17.46 6.13
N ARG A 152 -6.74 16.83 4.97
CA ARG A 152 -7.49 15.64 4.60
C ARG A 152 -7.10 14.50 5.54
N LEU A 153 -8.08 13.70 5.94
CA LEU A 153 -7.84 12.50 6.75
C LEU A 153 -6.92 11.55 6.00
N HIS A 154 -5.80 11.22 6.63
CA HIS A 154 -4.75 10.35 6.11
C HIS A 154 -4.69 9.08 6.95
N TYR A 155 -4.88 7.90 6.37
CA TYR A 155 -4.90 6.63 7.08
C TYR A 155 -3.60 5.85 6.83
N PRO A 156 -3.03 5.15 7.83
CA PRO A 156 -3.61 4.87 9.15
C PRO A 156 -3.47 5.99 10.18
N SER A 157 -2.78 7.10 9.89
CA SER A 157 -2.48 8.14 10.90
C SER A 157 -3.70 8.81 11.52
N SER A 158 -4.83 8.82 10.83
CA SER A 158 -6.10 9.35 11.33
C SER A 158 -6.93 8.30 12.06
N TYR A 159 -6.50 7.05 12.15
CA TYR A 159 -7.15 6.11 13.07
C TYR A 159 -6.89 6.54 14.51
N ASP A 160 -7.95 6.49 15.30
CA ASP A 160 -8.00 6.89 16.70
C ASP A 160 -6.96 6.16 17.58
N GLU A 161 -6.64 4.92 17.24
CA GLU A 161 -5.66 4.08 17.91
C GLU A 161 -4.20 4.47 17.63
N VAL A 162 -3.97 5.31 16.61
CA VAL A 162 -2.64 5.64 16.07
C VAL A 162 -2.19 7.02 16.55
N ILE A 163 -0.93 7.14 16.94
CA ILE A 163 -0.30 8.43 17.26
C ILE A 163 0.13 9.07 15.93
N SER A 164 -0.55 10.14 15.53
CA SER A 164 -0.31 10.85 14.28
C SER A 164 0.80 11.89 14.43
N VAL A 165 1.86 11.75 13.63
CA VAL A 165 3.07 12.56 13.73
C VAL A 165 3.27 13.44 12.50
N ALA A 166 3.19 14.74 12.71
CA ALA A 166 3.48 15.76 11.71
C ALA A 166 4.97 16.21 11.76
N ALA A 167 5.43 16.88 10.70
CA ALA A 167 6.82 17.26 10.51
C ALA A 167 7.05 18.75 10.78
N SER A 168 8.04 19.06 11.62
CA SER A 168 8.58 20.41 11.78
C SER A 168 9.87 20.59 10.99
N ASP A 169 10.19 21.85 10.67
CA ASP A 169 11.47 22.26 10.11
C ASP A 169 12.50 22.65 11.19
N GLU A 170 13.70 23.05 10.78
CA GLU A 170 14.79 23.45 11.67
C GLU A 170 14.53 24.74 12.45
N THR A 171 13.47 25.48 12.10
CA THR A 171 13.02 26.71 12.78
C THR A 171 11.81 26.48 13.69
N ASP A 172 11.46 25.22 13.94
CA ASP A 172 10.30 24.80 14.72
C ASP A 172 8.95 25.26 14.15
N PHE A 173 8.88 25.52 12.84
CA PHE A 173 7.62 25.72 12.14
C PHE A 173 7.15 24.42 11.49
N LYS A 174 5.86 24.37 11.11
CA LYS A 174 5.32 23.26 10.32
C LYS A 174 6.07 23.23 8.98
N ALA A 175 6.67 22.09 8.63
CA ALA A 175 7.26 21.93 7.31
C ALA A 175 6.18 22.13 6.23
N SER A 176 6.52 22.79 5.11
CA SER A 176 5.52 23.21 4.11
C SER A 176 4.64 22.05 3.62
N PHE A 177 5.26 20.89 3.38
CA PHE A 177 4.60 19.65 2.95
C PHE A 177 3.83 18.92 4.07
N SER A 178 4.08 19.20 5.36
CA SER A 178 3.44 18.41 6.42
C SER A 178 1.93 18.63 6.43
N SER A 179 1.17 17.53 6.36
CA SER A 179 -0.26 17.54 6.67
C SER A 179 -0.50 17.93 8.13
N TYR A 180 -1.67 18.48 8.42
CA TYR A 180 -2.05 19.06 9.72
C TYR A 180 -3.56 18.97 9.93
N GLY A 181 -4.06 18.94 11.17
CA GLY A 181 -5.51 18.91 11.38
C GLY A 181 -5.91 18.42 12.76
N GLU A 182 -7.21 18.15 12.92
CA GLU A 182 -7.81 17.73 14.19
C GLU A 182 -7.34 16.34 14.67
N THR A 183 -6.87 15.48 13.77
CA THR A 183 -6.38 14.13 14.07
C THR A 183 -4.86 14.06 14.28
N VAL A 184 -4.13 15.17 14.18
CA VAL A 184 -2.69 15.20 14.45
C VAL A 184 -2.44 15.33 15.96
N ASP A 185 -1.62 14.45 16.52
CA ASP A 185 -1.31 14.46 17.95
C ASP A 185 -0.11 15.37 18.27
N ILE A 186 0.97 15.27 17.47
CA ILE A 186 2.29 15.78 17.82
C ILE A 186 3.16 16.10 16.59
N TYR A 187 4.09 17.04 16.76
CA TYR A 187 5.13 17.34 15.78
C TYR A 187 6.49 16.76 16.18
N ALA A 188 7.27 16.31 15.20
CA ALA A 188 8.70 16.01 15.35
C ALA A 188 9.48 16.52 14.13
N PRO A 189 10.81 16.72 14.24
CA PRO A 189 11.63 17.13 13.10
C PRO A 189 11.46 16.18 11.90
N GLY A 190 11.13 16.71 10.72
CA GLY A 190 10.92 15.89 9.51
C GLY A 190 11.44 16.51 8.21
N PHE A 191 12.10 17.66 8.28
CA PHE A 191 12.73 18.33 7.13
C PHE A 191 14.24 18.28 7.25
N GLN A 192 14.92 17.95 6.15
CA GLN A 192 16.38 17.84 6.03
C GLN A 192 17.02 16.86 7.05
N ILE A 193 16.34 15.76 7.36
CA ILE A 193 16.79 14.75 8.33
C ILE A 193 17.88 13.89 7.70
N LEU A 194 19.11 14.03 8.18
CA LEU A 194 20.24 13.19 7.78
C LEU A 194 20.11 11.79 8.39
N THR A 195 20.09 10.75 7.56
CA THR A 195 19.98 9.35 8.00
C THR A 195 20.68 8.38 7.06
N THR A 196 20.70 7.10 7.38
CA THR A 196 21.31 6.01 6.60
C THR A 196 20.59 5.75 5.29
N THR A 197 21.30 5.26 4.29
CA THR A 197 20.74 4.74 3.04
C THR A 197 21.27 3.34 2.75
N ILE A 198 20.73 2.68 1.73
CA ILE A 198 21.39 1.50 1.16
C ILE A 198 22.79 1.92 0.70
N SER A 199 23.79 1.05 0.95
CA SER A 199 25.18 1.39 0.66
C SER A 199 25.38 1.70 -0.83
N GLY A 200 26.02 2.83 -1.12
CA GLY A 200 26.24 3.32 -2.48
C GLY A 200 25.08 4.13 -3.08
N LYS A 201 23.91 4.20 -2.43
CA LYS A 201 22.74 4.96 -2.92
C LYS A 201 22.57 6.35 -2.30
N GLY A 202 23.36 6.70 -1.29
CA GLY A 202 23.27 8.00 -0.61
C GLY A 202 23.98 9.14 -1.36
N SER A 203 24.01 10.32 -0.74
CA SER A 203 24.67 11.49 -1.30
C SER A 203 26.20 11.35 -1.30
N SER A 204 26.85 11.84 -2.35
CA SER A 204 28.32 11.93 -2.44
C SER A 204 28.93 12.82 -1.35
N ASN A 205 28.17 13.77 -0.82
CA ASN A 205 28.58 14.60 0.31
C ASN A 205 28.69 13.80 1.62
N PHE A 206 28.06 12.63 1.70
CA PHE A 206 28.06 11.76 2.88
C PHE A 206 28.49 10.33 2.53
N GLN A 207 29.52 10.21 1.68
CA GLN A 207 30.17 8.93 1.35
C GLN A 207 29.22 7.87 0.74
N ASN A 208 28.15 8.31 0.06
CA ASN A 208 27.13 7.47 -0.58
C ASN A 208 26.40 6.48 0.34
N ASN A 209 26.48 6.65 1.67
CA ASN A 209 25.83 5.75 2.65
C ASN A 209 24.82 6.48 3.56
N TYR A 210 24.67 7.79 3.36
CA TYR A 210 23.75 8.64 4.11
C TYR A 210 23.17 9.70 3.17
N ASP A 211 21.97 10.17 3.48
CA ASP A 211 21.35 11.29 2.77
C ASP A 211 20.36 12.06 3.67
N LYS A 212 19.96 13.25 3.21
CA LYS A 212 18.94 14.08 3.87
C LYS A 212 17.58 13.85 3.26
N TYR A 213 16.62 13.51 4.10
CA TYR A 213 15.25 13.25 3.69
C TYR A 213 14.27 14.29 4.25
N ASN A 214 13.18 14.48 3.51
CA ASN A 214 12.04 15.31 3.91
C ASN A 214 10.79 14.44 3.94
N GLY A 215 9.99 14.53 5.00
CA GLY A 215 8.73 13.79 5.11
C GLY A 215 8.29 13.58 6.56
N THR A 216 6.99 13.49 6.76
CA THR A 216 6.41 13.01 8.03
C THR A 216 6.84 11.57 8.33
N SER A 217 7.19 10.80 7.30
CA SER A 217 7.85 9.48 7.38
C SER A 217 9.16 9.48 8.18
N PHE A 218 9.84 10.63 8.33
CA PHE A 218 11.09 10.79 9.08
C PHE A 218 10.89 11.47 10.45
N ALA A 219 9.69 12.00 10.70
CA ALA A 219 9.26 12.51 11.99
C ALA A 219 8.71 11.38 12.89
N ALA A 220 7.84 10.52 12.34
CA ALA A 220 7.27 9.36 13.02
C ALA A 220 8.30 8.44 13.72
N PRO A 221 9.41 8.02 13.09
CA PRO A 221 10.39 7.13 13.73
C PRO A 221 11.07 7.73 14.96
N GLN A 222 11.15 9.06 15.08
CA GLN A 222 11.70 9.70 16.29
C GLN A 222 10.76 9.53 17.49
N ILE A 223 9.45 9.58 17.26
CA ILE A 223 8.44 9.30 18.28
C ILE A 223 8.45 7.81 18.65
N ALA A 224 8.52 6.92 17.66
CA ALA A 224 8.63 5.48 17.90
C ALA A 224 9.87 5.14 18.75
N ALA A 225 11.02 5.74 18.43
CA ALA A 225 12.25 5.56 19.19
C ALA A 225 12.14 6.09 20.63
N LEU A 226 11.52 7.26 20.83
CA LEU A 226 11.25 7.79 22.16
C LEU A 226 10.32 6.88 22.97
N CYS A 227 9.26 6.34 22.37
CA CYS A 227 8.42 5.32 23.01
C CYS A 227 9.25 4.09 23.42
N GLY A 228 10.22 3.67 22.60
CA GLY A 228 11.15 2.58 22.93
C GLY A 228 11.99 2.87 24.18
N ILE A 229 12.51 4.11 24.30
CA ILE A 229 13.22 4.57 25.50
C ILE A 229 12.29 4.54 26.72
N LEU A 230 11.06 5.05 26.60
CA LEU A 230 10.10 5.07 27.70
C LEU A 230 9.74 3.66 28.16
N LEU A 231 9.47 2.73 27.26
CA LEU A 231 9.20 1.33 27.60
C LEU A 231 10.42 0.62 28.19
N SER A 232 11.64 0.99 27.81
CA SER A 232 12.86 0.43 28.43
C SER A 232 13.02 0.86 29.89
N LEU A 233 12.54 2.05 30.24
CA LEU A 233 12.59 2.61 31.59
C LEU A 233 11.39 2.19 32.44
N ASN A 234 10.22 2.05 31.83
CA ASN A 234 9.00 1.57 32.46
C ASN A 234 8.18 0.67 31.51
N PRO A 235 8.41 -0.66 31.54
CA PRO A 235 7.73 -1.61 30.66
C PRO A 235 6.23 -1.78 30.92
N SER A 236 5.70 -1.22 32.02
CA SER A 236 4.28 -1.33 32.36
C SER A 236 3.40 -0.24 31.77
N LEU A 237 3.99 0.74 31.07
CA LEU A 237 3.22 1.81 30.43
C LEU A 237 2.27 1.24 29.37
N THR A 238 1.05 1.74 29.36
CA THR A 238 0.10 1.45 28.28
C THR A 238 0.35 2.33 27.05
N ASN A 239 -0.20 1.94 25.90
CA ASN A 239 -0.16 2.76 24.68
C ASN A 239 -0.80 4.15 24.88
N GLU A 240 -1.89 4.25 25.63
CA GLU A 240 -2.52 5.53 25.98
C GLU A 240 -1.69 6.37 26.97
N GLU A 241 -1.02 5.72 27.92
CA GLU A 241 -0.11 6.41 28.83
C GLU A 241 1.12 6.96 28.11
N LEU A 242 1.65 6.23 27.11
CA LEU A 242 2.72 6.71 26.23
C LEU A 242 2.25 7.91 25.40
N ARG A 243 1.07 7.83 24.76
CA ARG A 243 0.47 8.96 24.03
C ARG A 243 0.34 10.18 24.95
N GLY A 244 -0.22 9.99 26.14
CA GLY A 244 -0.40 11.04 27.13
C GLY A 244 0.90 11.67 27.63
N LEU A 245 1.94 10.86 27.86
CA LEU A 245 3.29 11.34 28.20
C LEU A 245 3.86 12.23 27.09
N LEU A 246 3.74 11.81 25.83
CA LEU A 246 4.25 12.58 24.70
C LEU A 246 3.54 13.94 24.58
N ILE A 247 2.21 13.95 24.49
CA ILE A 247 1.43 15.18 24.26
C ILE A 247 1.51 16.16 25.44
N ALA A 248 1.59 15.67 26.67
CA ALA A 248 1.67 16.52 27.86
C ALA A 248 3.01 17.23 28.03
N ASN A 249 4.07 16.75 27.35
CA ASN A 249 5.43 17.22 27.54
C ASN A 249 6.05 17.93 26.32
N THR A 250 5.31 18.09 25.22
CA THR A 250 5.81 18.83 24.03
C THR A 250 6.14 20.30 24.34
N ASP A 251 6.99 20.93 23.53
CA ASP A 251 7.20 22.38 23.49
C ASP A 251 6.23 23.03 22.50
N PHE A 252 5.67 24.17 22.88
CA PHE A 252 4.87 24.96 21.94
C PHE A 252 5.75 25.49 20.80
N MET A 253 5.23 25.39 19.58
CA MET A 253 5.86 25.94 18.38
C MET A 253 5.75 27.49 18.37
N PRO A 254 6.56 28.21 17.57
CA PRO A 254 6.50 29.67 17.51
C PRO A 254 5.09 30.20 17.24
N GLY A 255 4.60 31.08 18.11
CA GLY A 255 3.25 31.66 18.03
C GLY A 255 2.13 30.78 18.60
N GLN A 256 2.44 29.58 19.10
CA GLN A 256 1.50 28.69 19.76
C GLN A 256 1.45 28.94 21.28
N ASN A 257 0.25 28.99 21.85
CA ASN A 257 0.01 29.11 23.29
C ASN A 257 -1.01 28.08 23.84
N ALA A 258 -1.59 27.29 22.95
CA ALA A 258 -2.56 26.23 23.23
C ALA A 258 -2.58 25.25 22.06
N TRP A 259 -3.38 24.20 22.15
CA TRP A 259 -3.62 23.31 21.00
C TRP A 259 -4.22 24.12 19.84
N THR A 260 -3.74 23.89 18.61
CA THR A 260 -4.32 24.48 17.39
C THR A 260 -4.35 23.45 16.26
N ALA A 261 -5.26 23.59 15.30
CA ALA A 261 -5.32 22.68 14.14
C ALA A 261 -4.04 22.71 13.29
N LEU A 262 -3.24 23.77 13.39
CA LEU A 262 -1.99 23.90 12.64
C LEU A 262 -0.82 23.20 13.36
N TYR A 263 -0.75 23.27 14.69
CA TYR A 263 0.41 22.81 15.47
C TYR A 263 0.11 21.70 16.48
N ALA A 264 -1.12 21.19 16.50
CA ALA A 264 -1.57 20.16 17.43
C ALA A 264 -1.15 20.47 18.87
N SER A 265 -0.55 19.51 19.57
CA SER A 265 -0.05 19.69 20.94
C SER A 265 1.26 20.48 21.05
N GLY A 266 2.02 20.60 19.95
CA GLY A 266 3.37 21.15 19.87
C GLY A 266 4.42 20.12 19.39
N ARG A 267 5.70 20.52 19.43
CA ARG A 267 6.85 19.69 19.01
C ARG A 267 7.37 18.85 20.19
N VAL A 268 7.62 17.56 19.97
CA VAL A 268 8.14 16.63 20.98
C VAL A 268 9.35 17.17 21.74
N ASN A 269 9.41 16.91 23.05
CA ASN A 269 10.57 17.16 23.91
C ASN A 269 10.94 15.88 24.66
N ALA A 270 11.98 15.20 24.20
CA ALA A 270 12.39 13.89 24.74
C ALA A 270 12.81 13.97 26.22
N LEU A 271 13.60 14.98 26.60
CA LEU A 271 14.10 15.14 27.97
C LEU A 271 12.95 15.33 28.97
N ARG A 272 12.02 16.25 28.67
CA ARG A 272 10.86 16.51 29.54
C ARG A 272 9.96 15.28 29.66
N THR A 273 9.79 14.54 28.57
CA THR A 273 8.98 13.31 28.56
C THR A 273 9.60 12.22 29.44
N VAL A 274 10.92 11.97 29.33
CA VAL A 274 11.63 10.98 30.16
C VAL A 274 11.61 11.37 31.64
N GLN A 275 11.80 12.65 31.97
CA GLN A 275 11.74 13.14 33.36
C GLN A 275 10.37 12.94 34.01
N ASN A 276 9.30 12.92 33.21
CA ASN A 276 7.91 12.77 33.67
C ASN A 276 7.34 11.37 33.48
N ILE A 277 8.16 10.35 33.22
CA ILE A 277 7.72 8.97 32.91
C ILE A 277 6.75 8.35 33.93
N ASN A 278 6.82 8.76 35.21
CA ASN A 278 5.94 8.26 36.27
C ASN A 278 4.64 9.08 36.45
N ASN A 279 4.45 10.11 35.62
CA ASN A 279 3.39 11.09 35.68
C ASN A 279 2.58 11.06 34.36
N SER A 280 2.13 9.87 33.96
CA SER A 280 1.34 9.69 32.73
C SER A 280 -0.07 10.28 32.87
N SER A 281 -0.53 10.93 31.80
CA SER A 281 -1.94 11.35 31.65
C SER A 281 -2.64 10.43 30.66
N ILE A 282 -3.96 10.35 30.72
CA ILE A 282 -4.80 9.78 29.66
C ILE A 282 -5.88 10.81 29.34
N VAL A 283 -5.92 11.22 28.07
CA VAL A 283 -6.99 12.04 27.47
C VAL A 283 -7.49 11.29 26.25
N ARG A 284 -8.64 10.63 26.39
CA ARG A 284 -9.14 9.75 25.34
C ARG A 284 -10.66 9.74 25.32
N ILE A 285 -11.22 9.69 24.12
CA ILE A 285 -12.63 9.42 23.89
C ILE A 285 -12.70 8.04 23.23
N TYR A 286 -13.38 7.08 23.84
CA TYR A 286 -13.50 5.71 23.32
C TYR A 286 -14.78 5.50 22.51
N ASN A 287 -15.85 6.22 22.85
CA ASN A 287 -17.10 6.21 22.10
C ASN A 287 -17.73 7.61 22.14
N PRO A 288 -18.29 8.14 21.02
CA PRO A 288 -18.10 7.63 19.66
C PRO A 288 -16.60 7.52 19.30
N PHE A 289 -16.27 6.85 18.20
CA PHE A 289 -14.90 6.72 17.71
C PHE A 289 -14.73 7.51 16.40
N GLN A 290 -13.50 7.69 15.92
CA GLN A 290 -13.23 8.37 14.66
C GLN A 290 -13.97 7.75 13.45
N ASP A 291 -14.57 8.60 12.61
CA ASP A 291 -15.47 8.24 11.50
C ASP A 291 -16.78 7.56 11.93
N TYR A 292 -17.11 7.53 13.23
CA TYR A 292 -18.39 7.05 13.72
C TYR A 292 -19.54 7.81 13.05
N THR A 293 -20.50 7.07 12.49
CA THR A 293 -21.63 7.66 11.78
C THR A 293 -22.95 7.22 12.40
N ALA A 294 -23.78 8.19 12.79
CA ALA A 294 -25.10 7.96 13.35
C ALA A 294 -26.22 8.50 12.46
N VAL A 295 -27.39 7.86 12.55
CA VAL A 295 -28.62 8.28 11.85
C VAL A 295 -29.46 9.19 12.77
N PHE A 296 -29.85 8.68 13.95
CA PHE A 296 -30.63 9.37 14.97
C PHE A 296 -30.37 8.76 16.35
N GLY A 297 -30.91 9.36 17.41
CA GLY A 297 -30.87 8.82 18.77
C GLY A 297 -29.85 9.53 19.67
N SER A 298 -29.39 8.81 20.70
CA SER A 298 -28.39 9.30 21.63
C SER A 298 -27.18 8.38 21.66
N VAL A 299 -26.00 8.98 21.72
CA VAL A 299 -24.72 8.26 21.71
C VAL A 299 -24.06 8.45 23.08
N PRO A 300 -23.80 7.37 23.83
CA PRO A 300 -23.08 7.48 25.10
C PRO A 300 -21.63 7.91 24.83
N VAL A 301 -21.13 8.89 25.56
CA VAL A 301 -19.75 9.38 25.41
C VAL A 301 -18.88 8.74 26.49
N PHE A 302 -18.05 7.79 26.09
CA PHE A 302 -17.08 7.11 26.96
C PHE A 302 -15.73 7.80 26.86
N ILE A 303 -15.15 8.18 28.00
CA ILE A 303 -13.86 8.87 28.04
C ILE A 303 -12.93 8.33 29.12
N SER A 304 -11.65 8.62 28.96
CA SER A 304 -10.70 8.75 30.07
C SER A 304 -10.20 10.18 30.13
N ALA A 305 -10.30 10.79 31.30
CA ALA A 305 -9.73 12.08 31.62
C ALA A 305 -9.02 12.00 32.97
N ALA A 306 -7.75 11.64 32.93
CA ALA A 306 -6.89 11.53 34.09
C ALA A 306 -5.53 12.18 33.82
N SER A 307 -5.02 12.91 34.80
CA SER A 307 -3.71 13.53 34.72
C SER A 307 -3.15 13.71 36.13
N PRO A 308 -1.84 13.52 36.37
CA PRO A 308 -1.25 13.86 37.65
C PRO A 308 -1.42 15.34 37.98
N LEU A 309 -1.61 16.20 36.98
CA LEU A 309 -1.79 17.64 37.17
C LEU A 309 -3.23 18.09 36.88
N PHE A 310 -4.19 17.16 37.00
CA PHE A 310 -5.60 17.37 36.68
C PHE A 310 -6.23 18.50 37.50
N VAL A 311 -6.96 19.39 36.82
CA VAL A 311 -7.81 20.42 37.44
C VAL A 311 -9.27 20.18 37.09
N SER A 312 -9.55 20.06 35.79
CA SER A 312 -10.88 19.74 35.30
C SER A 312 -10.84 19.14 33.90
N TYR A 313 -11.91 18.49 33.48
CA TYR A 313 -12.17 18.23 32.07
C TYR A 313 -13.45 18.90 31.59
N SER A 314 -13.51 19.17 30.29
CA SER A 314 -14.69 19.65 29.58
C SER A 314 -14.85 18.88 28.27
N LEU A 315 -16.10 18.69 27.85
CA LEU A 315 -16.45 18.05 26.58
C LEU A 315 -17.18 19.06 25.71
N PHE A 316 -16.75 19.21 24.47
CA PHE A 316 -17.34 20.12 23.49
C PHE A 316 -17.62 19.41 22.18
N TYR A 317 -18.57 19.91 21.40
CA TYR A 317 -18.66 19.60 19.98
C TYR A 317 -18.62 20.87 19.15
N GLY A 318 -18.17 20.75 17.90
CA GLY A 318 -18.19 21.82 16.91
C GLY A 318 -18.71 21.33 15.56
N TYR A 319 -19.25 22.25 14.76
CA TYR A 319 -19.78 21.94 13.44
C TYR A 319 -18.65 21.82 12.39
N GLY A 320 -18.67 20.77 11.59
CA GLY A 320 -17.63 20.49 10.61
C GLY A 320 -16.47 19.66 11.15
N GLN A 321 -15.57 19.30 10.24
CA GLN A 321 -14.30 18.62 10.52
C GLN A 321 -13.24 19.51 11.15
N ARG A 322 -13.43 20.85 11.10
CA ARG A 322 -12.50 21.84 11.66
C ARG A 322 -13.28 23.05 12.19
N PRO A 323 -13.99 22.90 13.31
CA PRO A 323 -14.82 23.96 13.85
C PRO A 323 -13.98 25.13 14.38
N SER A 324 -14.43 26.34 14.11
CA SER A 324 -13.97 27.57 14.79
C SER A 324 -14.65 27.75 16.16
N ASP A 325 -15.88 27.26 16.28
CA ASP A 325 -16.75 27.48 17.44
C ASP A 325 -17.06 26.17 18.16
N TRP A 326 -17.08 26.24 19.49
CA TRP A 326 -17.24 25.08 20.37
C TRP A 326 -18.46 25.22 21.27
N ILE A 327 -19.32 24.22 21.25
CA ILE A 327 -20.52 24.15 22.08
C ILE A 327 -20.25 23.15 23.21
N PRO A 328 -20.35 23.55 24.50
CA PRO A 328 -20.10 22.65 25.62
C PRO A 328 -21.23 21.62 25.76
N LEU A 329 -20.83 20.35 25.92
CA LEU A 329 -21.70 19.26 26.38
C LEU A 329 -21.60 19.10 27.90
N ILE A 330 -20.38 19.19 28.44
CA ILE A 330 -20.08 19.21 29.87
C ILE A 330 -18.94 20.21 30.09
N SER A 331 -18.97 20.94 31.20
CA SER A 331 -17.91 21.92 31.52
C SER A 331 -17.40 21.77 32.94
N ASN A 332 -16.07 21.88 33.08
CA ASN A 332 -15.36 22.02 34.35
C ASN A 332 -15.63 20.90 35.38
N VAL A 333 -15.66 19.64 34.95
CA VAL A 333 -15.77 18.50 35.88
C VAL A 333 -14.45 18.34 36.61
N GLN A 334 -14.47 18.45 37.94
CA GLN A 334 -13.28 18.43 38.81
C GLN A 334 -12.94 17.05 39.38
N SER A 335 -13.45 15.99 38.75
CA SER A 335 -13.13 14.61 39.08
C SER A 335 -12.56 13.90 37.87
N GLN A 336 -11.49 13.16 38.05
CA GLN A 336 -10.94 12.25 37.06
C GLN A 336 -11.94 11.14 36.75
N VAL A 337 -11.80 10.58 35.56
CA VAL A 337 -12.59 9.44 35.09
C VAL A 337 -11.74 8.57 34.19
N LEU A 338 -11.91 7.25 34.27
CA LEU A 338 -11.27 6.30 33.36
C LEU A 338 -12.31 5.35 32.78
N ASN A 339 -12.31 5.26 31.46
CA ASN A 339 -13.17 4.40 30.63
C ASN A 339 -14.64 4.33 31.10
N ASP A 340 -15.25 5.50 31.33
CA ASP A 340 -16.63 5.60 31.82
C ASP A 340 -17.49 6.49 30.93
N SER A 341 -18.80 6.23 30.93
CA SER A 341 -19.78 7.03 30.20
C SER A 341 -20.13 8.28 30.98
N VAL A 342 -19.68 9.44 30.51
CA VAL A 342 -19.88 10.73 31.19
C VAL A 342 -21.05 11.54 30.65
N TYR A 343 -21.50 11.24 29.43
CA TYR A 343 -22.57 11.98 28.77
C TYR A 343 -23.38 11.05 27.86
N ASN A 344 -24.63 11.39 27.56
CA ASN A 344 -25.40 10.75 26.51
C ASN A 344 -25.82 11.81 25.48
N TRP A 345 -25.09 11.88 24.37
CA TRP A 345 -25.23 12.96 23.39
C TRP A 345 -26.43 12.73 22.48
N ASN A 346 -27.48 13.53 22.67
CA ASN A 346 -28.66 13.52 21.81
C ASN A 346 -28.36 14.18 20.46
N LEU A 347 -28.46 13.40 19.38
CA LEU A 347 -28.18 13.83 18.02
C LEU A 347 -29.45 14.26 17.25
N ASN A 348 -30.65 14.10 17.81
CA ASN A 348 -31.91 14.30 17.09
C ASN A 348 -32.12 15.73 16.60
N SER A 349 -31.57 16.73 17.31
CA SER A 349 -31.69 18.15 16.95
C SER A 349 -30.55 18.65 16.05
N LEU A 350 -29.57 17.80 15.73
CA LEU A 350 -28.43 18.17 14.91
C LEU A 350 -28.74 17.91 13.42
N PRO A 351 -28.38 18.82 12.49
CA PRO A 351 -28.49 18.54 11.06
C PRO A 351 -27.53 17.44 10.61
N ASP A 352 -27.74 16.89 9.42
CA ASP A 352 -26.77 15.98 8.83
C ASP A 352 -25.51 16.76 8.44
N SER A 353 -24.37 16.35 8.97
CA SER A 353 -23.05 16.96 8.73
C SER A 353 -21.96 16.14 9.42
N SER A 354 -20.71 16.54 9.24
CA SER A 354 -19.61 16.17 10.13
C SER A 354 -19.62 17.03 11.38
N TYR A 355 -19.20 16.46 12.51
CA TYR A 355 -19.00 17.14 13.78
C TYR A 355 -17.65 16.74 14.35
N THR A 356 -16.97 17.66 15.02
CA THR A 356 -15.76 17.34 15.77
C THR A 356 -16.10 17.35 17.26
N LEU A 357 -15.82 16.24 17.95
CA LEU A 357 -15.93 16.14 19.40
C LEU A 357 -14.55 16.41 20.01
N ARG A 358 -14.50 17.21 21.07
CA ARG A 358 -13.27 17.65 21.75
C ARG A 358 -13.38 17.38 23.24
N LEU A 359 -12.48 16.55 23.75
CA LEU A 359 -12.22 16.39 25.17
C LEU A 359 -11.02 17.26 25.54
N ALA A 360 -11.18 18.14 26.51
CA ALA A 360 -10.13 19.04 26.98
C ALA A 360 -9.92 18.86 28.48
N ILE A 361 -8.70 18.48 28.89
CA ILE A 361 -8.27 18.42 30.29
C ILE A 361 -7.45 19.66 30.58
N ASN A 362 -7.92 20.48 31.52
CA ASN A 362 -7.16 21.59 32.06
C ASN A 362 -6.22 21.07 33.15
N THR A 363 -4.96 21.48 33.06
CA THR A 363 -3.94 21.15 34.05
C THR A 363 -3.52 22.38 34.84
N ASN A 364 -2.94 22.16 36.01
CA ASN A 364 -2.49 23.23 36.90
C ASN A 364 -1.25 24.00 36.39
N THR A 365 -0.64 23.59 35.27
CA THR A 365 0.42 24.34 34.58
C THR A 365 -0.12 25.35 33.56
N GLY A 366 -1.45 25.48 33.45
CA GLY A 366 -2.10 26.29 32.41
C GLY A 366 -2.12 25.65 31.02
N ARG A 367 -1.68 24.39 30.89
CA ARG A 367 -1.75 23.63 29.63
C ARG A 367 -3.07 22.86 29.56
N THR A 368 -3.67 22.83 28.37
CA THR A 368 -4.81 21.97 28.06
C THR A 368 -4.33 20.76 27.27
N LEU A 369 -4.62 19.56 27.77
CA LEU A 369 -4.45 18.31 27.01
C LEU A 369 -5.74 18.02 26.27
N GLU A 370 -5.64 17.66 24.99
CA GLU A 370 -6.82 17.49 24.16
C GLU A 370 -6.80 16.19 23.39
N HIS A 371 -7.99 15.62 23.22
CA HIS A 371 -8.26 14.56 22.26
C HIS A 371 -9.48 14.96 21.44
N ARG A 372 -9.38 14.80 20.12
CA ARG A 372 -10.40 15.23 19.17
C ARG A 372 -10.70 14.09 18.20
N MET A 373 -11.95 14.00 17.78
CA MET A 373 -12.39 13.02 16.79
C MET A 373 -13.47 13.62 15.91
N ILE A 374 -13.51 13.14 14.67
CA ILE A 374 -14.52 13.52 13.70
C ILE A 374 -15.56 12.42 13.64
N ILE A 375 -16.81 12.81 13.82
CA ILE A 375 -17.98 11.95 13.68
C ILE A 375 -18.90 12.51 12.61
N PHE A 376 -19.83 11.70 12.14
CA PHE A 376 -20.81 12.08 11.14
C PHE A 376 -22.22 11.81 11.64
N LYS A 377 -23.13 12.74 11.33
CA LYS A 377 -24.56 12.48 11.35
C LYS A 377 -25.01 12.43 9.90
N ASP A 378 -25.48 11.26 9.47
CA ASP A 378 -25.99 11.03 8.12
C ASP A 378 -27.23 10.15 8.18
N SER A 379 -28.37 10.74 7.83
CA SER A 379 -29.66 10.06 7.87
C SER A 379 -30.01 9.33 6.56
N LEU A 380 -29.26 9.57 5.48
CA LEU A 380 -29.59 9.11 4.13
C LEU A 380 -28.75 7.90 3.71
N ALA A 381 -29.37 6.96 3.00
CA ALA A 381 -28.63 5.90 2.30
C ALA A 381 -27.74 6.50 1.19
N PRO A 382 -26.62 5.84 0.83
CA PRO A 382 -25.88 6.20 -0.38
C PRO A 382 -26.75 6.01 -1.63
N VAL A 383 -26.47 6.75 -2.70
CA VAL A 383 -27.10 6.59 -4.02
C VAL A 383 -26.07 6.01 -4.99
N ILE A 384 -26.39 4.89 -5.63
CA ILE A 384 -25.54 4.27 -6.65
C ILE A 384 -25.73 5.00 -7.99
N THR A 385 -24.62 5.40 -8.62
CA THR A 385 -24.57 6.11 -9.91
C THR A 385 -23.51 5.48 -10.84
N ASP A 386 -23.53 5.86 -12.12
CA ASP A 386 -22.46 5.55 -13.10
C ASP A 386 -22.03 4.07 -13.15
N VAL A 387 -22.99 3.18 -13.36
CA VAL A 387 -22.70 1.74 -13.49
C VAL A 387 -22.18 1.44 -14.89
N ALA A 388 -21.01 0.82 -14.96
CA ALA A 388 -20.43 0.26 -16.18
C ALA A 388 -20.01 -1.18 -15.91
N PHE A 389 -20.18 -2.07 -16.89
CA PHE A 389 -19.69 -3.43 -16.79
C PHE A 389 -19.37 -4.02 -18.15
N GLY A 390 -18.43 -4.96 -18.19
CA GLY A 390 -18.05 -5.68 -19.40
C GLY A 390 -17.02 -6.78 -19.12
N SER A 391 -16.92 -7.70 -20.07
CA SER A 391 -15.93 -8.78 -20.04
C SER A 391 -14.57 -8.25 -20.48
N LEU A 392 -13.51 -8.64 -19.78
CA LEU A 392 -12.14 -8.53 -20.28
C LEU A 392 -11.42 -9.89 -20.23
N ILE A 393 -10.31 -9.99 -20.95
CA ILE A 393 -9.41 -11.15 -20.87
C ILE A 393 -8.60 -11.04 -19.57
N ASP A 394 -8.59 -12.06 -18.73
CA ASP A 394 -7.82 -12.12 -17.49
C ASP A 394 -7.07 -13.45 -17.41
N LYS A 395 -5.75 -13.39 -17.71
CA LYS A 395 -4.87 -14.56 -17.80
C LYS A 395 -5.41 -15.60 -18.79
N ASP A 396 -5.65 -16.83 -18.35
CA ASP A 396 -6.21 -17.92 -19.14
C ASP A 396 -7.76 -17.94 -19.16
N ALA A 397 -8.40 -16.87 -18.70
CA ALA A 397 -9.86 -16.80 -18.56
C ALA A 397 -10.42 -15.46 -19.04
N TYR A 398 -11.75 -15.35 -18.97
CA TYR A 398 -12.45 -14.08 -19.03
C TYR A 398 -12.99 -13.74 -17.66
N SER A 399 -12.83 -12.49 -17.28
CA SER A 399 -13.37 -11.94 -16.03
C SER A 399 -14.37 -10.85 -16.36
N GLU A 400 -15.35 -10.67 -15.49
CA GLU A 400 -16.37 -9.63 -15.63
C GLU A 400 -16.03 -8.49 -14.68
N LEU A 401 -15.73 -7.32 -15.23
CA LEU A 401 -15.49 -6.11 -14.45
C LEU A 401 -16.77 -5.31 -14.34
N ILE A 402 -17.17 -5.03 -13.12
CA ILE A 402 -18.30 -4.16 -12.79
C ILE A 402 -17.75 -2.96 -12.01
N ILE A 403 -18.06 -1.76 -12.48
CA ILE A 403 -17.67 -0.48 -11.87
C ILE A 403 -18.94 0.29 -11.54
N PHE A 404 -19.00 0.89 -10.36
CA PHE A 404 -20.09 1.80 -10.00
C PHE A 404 -19.62 2.87 -9.02
N ASN A 405 -20.28 4.03 -9.06
CA ASN A 405 -20.04 5.13 -8.13
C ASN A 405 -21.15 5.24 -7.09
N THR A 406 -20.86 5.97 -6.02
CA THR A 406 -21.81 6.39 -5.01
C THR A 406 -21.64 7.87 -4.67
N ASP A 407 -22.73 8.55 -4.34
CA ASP A 407 -22.75 9.98 -3.97
C ASP A 407 -21.98 10.31 -2.68
N LYS A 408 -21.63 9.29 -1.89
CA LYS A 408 -20.88 9.37 -0.63
C LYS A 408 -20.00 8.13 -0.44
N ARG A 409 -19.08 8.19 0.53
CA ARG A 409 -18.24 7.05 0.94
C ARG A 409 -19.14 5.89 1.41
N SER A 410 -18.98 4.72 0.82
CA SER A 410 -19.78 3.53 1.14
C SER A 410 -18.96 2.25 0.94
N LEU A 411 -19.46 1.13 1.43
CA LEU A 411 -18.96 -0.20 1.12
C LEU A 411 -19.79 -0.77 -0.04
N GLY A 412 -19.16 -0.99 -1.19
CA GLY A 412 -19.80 -1.58 -2.36
C GLY A 412 -19.83 -3.11 -2.30
N LYS A 413 -20.92 -3.72 -2.75
CA LYS A 413 -21.05 -5.17 -2.91
C LYS A 413 -21.71 -5.50 -4.24
N LEU A 414 -21.14 -6.49 -4.92
CA LEU A 414 -21.74 -7.11 -6.08
C LEU A 414 -22.39 -8.43 -5.65
N PHE A 415 -23.70 -8.54 -5.85
CA PHE A 415 -24.44 -9.78 -5.66
C PHE A 415 -24.68 -10.41 -7.01
N TYR A 416 -24.33 -11.69 -7.18
CA TYR A 416 -24.46 -12.40 -8.45
C TYR A 416 -24.94 -13.84 -8.23
N LYS A 417 -25.61 -14.38 -9.24
CA LYS A 417 -25.98 -15.80 -9.31
C LYS A 417 -26.21 -16.26 -10.74
N PRO A 418 -26.10 -17.57 -11.01
CA PRO A 418 -26.66 -18.12 -12.23
C PRO A 418 -28.16 -17.82 -12.34
N VAL A 419 -28.65 -17.55 -13.55
CA VAL A 419 -30.10 -17.26 -13.78
C VAL A 419 -31.01 -18.38 -13.27
N ASN A 420 -30.52 -19.62 -13.27
CA ASN A 420 -31.27 -20.80 -12.80
C ASN A 420 -31.06 -21.13 -11.30
N SER A 421 -30.29 -20.32 -10.57
CA SER A 421 -30.03 -20.49 -9.15
C SER A 421 -31.03 -19.69 -8.30
N THR A 422 -31.31 -20.17 -7.08
CA THR A 422 -32.09 -19.44 -6.08
C THR A 422 -31.23 -18.51 -5.21
N ASP A 423 -29.97 -18.87 -5.00
CA ASP A 423 -29.14 -18.25 -3.97
C ASP A 423 -28.12 -17.30 -4.59
N TYR A 424 -28.11 -16.05 -4.10
CA TYR A 424 -27.11 -15.05 -4.44
C TYR A 424 -25.82 -15.25 -3.65
N ARG A 425 -24.69 -15.19 -4.36
CA ARG A 425 -23.37 -14.97 -3.78
C ARG A 425 -23.10 -13.47 -3.77
N PHE A 426 -22.19 -13.01 -2.91
CA PHE A 426 -21.66 -11.66 -3.02
C PHE A 426 -20.15 -11.63 -2.88
N MET A 427 -19.55 -10.64 -3.52
CA MET A 427 -18.19 -10.18 -3.25
C MET A 427 -18.24 -8.72 -2.81
N ILE A 428 -17.23 -8.30 -2.05
CA ILE A 428 -17.00 -6.89 -1.78
C ILE A 428 -16.38 -6.27 -3.04
N ALA A 429 -16.88 -5.11 -3.45
CA ALA A 429 -16.44 -4.41 -4.66
C ALA A 429 -15.25 -3.49 -4.36
N ASP A 430 -14.14 -4.14 -3.99
CA ASP A 430 -12.86 -3.51 -3.61
C ASP A 430 -11.85 -3.46 -4.77
N LEU A 431 -10.86 -2.60 -4.64
CA LEU A 431 -9.73 -2.50 -5.57
C LEU A 431 -8.66 -3.56 -5.27
N GLY A 432 -8.13 -4.20 -6.30
CA GLY A 432 -7.03 -5.17 -6.16
C GLY A 432 -7.46 -6.45 -5.45
N THR A 433 -6.87 -6.73 -4.29
CA THR A 433 -7.16 -7.92 -3.48
C THR A 433 -8.64 -7.96 -3.05
N PRO A 434 -9.32 -9.10 -3.24
CA PRO A 434 -10.73 -9.21 -2.88
C PRO A 434 -10.94 -9.19 -1.36
N ASN A 435 -12.06 -8.59 -0.93
CA ASN A 435 -12.57 -8.61 0.45
C ASN A 435 -11.80 -7.75 1.49
N LEU A 436 -11.06 -6.71 1.07
CA LEU A 436 -10.40 -5.76 1.97
C LEU A 436 -11.38 -4.84 2.72
N GLY A 437 -12.54 -4.57 2.12
CA GLY A 437 -13.60 -3.73 2.68
C GLY A 437 -13.28 -2.25 2.60
N PHE A 438 -12.84 -1.76 1.44
CA PHE A 438 -12.62 -0.34 1.19
C PHE A 438 -13.93 0.44 1.25
N VAL A 439 -13.86 1.63 1.85
CA VAL A 439 -15.02 2.52 1.95
C VAL A 439 -14.79 3.79 1.13
N THR A 440 -15.21 3.72 -0.12
CA THR A 440 -14.94 4.72 -1.17
C THR A 440 -16.23 5.18 -1.85
N PRO A 441 -16.17 6.26 -2.64
CA PRO A 441 -17.24 6.60 -3.58
C PRO A 441 -17.20 5.79 -4.88
N THR A 442 -16.11 5.10 -5.21
CA THR A 442 -15.94 4.35 -6.47
C THR A 442 -15.60 2.91 -6.15
N HIS A 443 -16.37 1.99 -6.72
CA HIS A 443 -16.35 0.57 -6.41
C HIS A 443 -16.02 -0.24 -7.65
N PHE A 444 -15.23 -1.30 -7.47
CA PHE A 444 -14.75 -2.16 -8.54
C PHE A 444 -14.97 -3.62 -8.13
N ALA A 445 -15.64 -4.40 -8.95
CA ALA A 445 -15.83 -5.82 -8.70
C ALA A 445 -15.37 -6.58 -9.93
N LEU A 446 -14.33 -7.41 -9.76
CA LEU A 446 -13.83 -8.30 -10.79
C LEU A 446 -14.26 -9.73 -10.47
N LEU A 447 -15.27 -10.24 -11.17
CA LEU A 447 -15.66 -11.64 -11.06
C LEU A 447 -14.72 -12.50 -11.92
N GLY A 448 -13.81 -13.20 -11.25
CA GLY A 448 -12.78 -14.01 -11.88
C GLY A 448 -13.31 -15.28 -12.55
N GLY A 449 -12.56 -15.81 -13.52
CA GLY A 449 -12.92 -17.03 -14.24
C GLY A 449 -13.11 -18.29 -13.36
N ASN A 450 -12.52 -18.35 -12.17
CA ASN A 450 -12.72 -19.45 -11.22
C ASN A 450 -14.02 -19.32 -10.39
N ASP A 451 -14.59 -18.11 -10.30
CA ASP A 451 -15.85 -17.85 -9.57
C ASP A 451 -17.10 -18.15 -10.42
N LEU A 452 -16.90 -18.25 -11.74
CA LEU A 452 -17.94 -18.41 -12.74
C LEU A 452 -17.83 -19.79 -13.40
N SER A 453 -18.97 -20.47 -13.55
CA SER A 453 -19.03 -21.65 -14.40
C SER A 453 -19.09 -21.22 -15.85
N THR A 454 -18.29 -21.81 -16.72
CA THR A 454 -18.18 -21.44 -18.14
C THR A 454 -19.51 -21.54 -18.90
N ASN A 455 -19.76 -20.64 -19.86
CA ASN A 455 -20.93 -20.64 -20.74
C ASN A 455 -22.27 -20.57 -19.98
N GLN A 456 -22.27 -19.95 -18.81
CA GLN A 456 -23.45 -19.78 -17.98
C GLN A 456 -23.90 -18.32 -17.94
N ASN A 457 -25.21 -18.13 -18.01
CA ASN A 457 -25.85 -16.82 -17.84
C ASN A 457 -25.95 -16.49 -16.35
N TYR A 458 -25.49 -15.29 -16.01
CA TYR A 458 -25.58 -14.73 -14.66
C TYR A 458 -26.50 -13.51 -14.66
N GLU A 459 -27.15 -13.30 -13.52
CA GLU A 459 -27.76 -12.02 -13.18
C GLU A 459 -27.12 -11.47 -11.91
N PHE A 460 -27.02 -10.14 -11.84
CA PHE A 460 -26.42 -9.47 -10.70
C PHE A 460 -27.19 -8.22 -10.28
N TYR A 461 -26.93 -7.77 -9.06
CA TYR A 461 -27.37 -6.48 -8.56
C TYR A 461 -26.29 -5.90 -7.65
N LEU A 462 -26.37 -4.59 -7.42
CA LEU A 462 -25.41 -3.85 -6.63
C LEU A 462 -26.04 -3.44 -5.31
N GLU A 463 -25.27 -3.51 -4.23
CA GLU A 463 -25.61 -2.95 -2.92
C GLU A 463 -24.49 -1.99 -2.51
N ALA A 464 -24.85 -0.80 -2.03
CA ALA A 464 -23.93 0.11 -1.38
C ALA A 464 -24.39 0.33 0.06
N THR A 465 -23.49 0.14 1.02
CA THR A 465 -23.76 0.37 2.45
C THR A 465 -22.98 1.58 2.93
N GLY A 466 -23.67 2.65 3.32
CA GLY A 466 -23.01 3.82 3.91
C GLY A 466 -22.46 3.54 5.31
N LEU A 467 -21.60 4.41 5.82
CA LEU A 467 -21.07 4.33 7.18
C LEU A 467 -22.16 4.36 8.27
N ASN A 468 -23.34 4.90 7.95
CA ASN A 468 -24.52 4.89 8.80
C ASN A 468 -25.28 3.54 8.79
N ASN A 469 -24.72 2.50 8.17
CA ASN A 469 -25.32 1.18 7.93
C ASN A 469 -26.62 1.21 7.11
N LYS A 470 -26.95 2.34 6.47
CA LYS A 470 -28.05 2.41 5.49
C LYS A 470 -27.57 1.87 4.16
N LYS A 471 -28.49 1.19 3.47
CA LYS A 471 -28.21 0.48 2.23
C LYS A 471 -29.02 1.06 1.09
N SER A 472 -28.42 1.11 -0.09
CA SER A 472 -29.13 1.18 -1.36
C SER A 472 -28.86 -0.07 -2.17
N VAL A 473 -29.85 -0.47 -2.96
CA VAL A 473 -29.76 -1.61 -3.86
C VAL A 473 -30.18 -1.13 -5.24
N LEU A 474 -29.36 -1.43 -6.24
CA LEU A 474 -29.64 -1.14 -7.63
C LEU A 474 -29.71 -2.45 -8.43
N SER A 475 -30.86 -2.69 -9.05
CA SER A 475 -31.11 -3.88 -9.87
C SER A 475 -31.87 -3.47 -11.12
N TYR A 476 -31.33 -3.85 -12.28
CA TYR A 476 -31.94 -3.66 -13.60
C TYR A 476 -32.02 -5.01 -14.31
N LYS A 477 -32.93 -5.15 -15.28
CA LYS A 477 -33.09 -6.41 -16.03
C LYS A 477 -31.88 -6.70 -16.92
N GLU A 478 -31.18 -5.65 -17.29
CA GLU A 478 -29.99 -5.60 -18.13
C GLU A 478 -28.72 -6.01 -17.39
N PHE A 479 -28.76 -6.12 -16.05
CA PHE A 479 -27.62 -6.57 -15.23
C PHE A 479 -27.45 -8.09 -15.34
N ARG A 480 -27.01 -8.50 -16.52
CA ARG A 480 -26.79 -9.88 -16.93
C ARG A 480 -25.57 -9.95 -17.82
N PHE A 481 -24.82 -11.03 -17.67
CA PHE A 481 -23.69 -11.35 -18.54
C PHE A 481 -23.65 -12.85 -18.78
N THR A 482 -22.94 -13.25 -19.83
CA THR A 482 -22.68 -14.66 -20.14
C THR A 482 -21.20 -14.89 -19.94
N SER A 483 -20.87 -15.72 -18.95
CA SER A 483 -19.48 -16.13 -18.70
C SER A 483 -18.93 -16.88 -19.92
N LYS A 484 -17.72 -16.52 -20.34
CA LYS A 484 -17.02 -17.14 -21.46
C LYS A 484 -16.18 -18.35 -20.99
N PRO A 485 -15.87 -19.32 -21.86
CA PRO A 485 -14.98 -20.42 -21.49
C PRO A 485 -13.55 -19.88 -21.30
N LYS A 486 -12.75 -20.62 -20.52
CA LYS A 486 -11.30 -20.37 -20.42
C LYS A 486 -10.64 -20.45 -21.79
N ILE A 487 -9.57 -19.68 -21.97
CA ILE A 487 -8.79 -19.56 -23.20
C ILE A 487 -8.05 -20.87 -23.44
N ASN A 488 -8.12 -21.40 -24.66
CA ASN A 488 -7.36 -22.58 -25.01
C ASN A 488 -5.86 -22.23 -25.04
N ILE A 489 -5.05 -23.00 -24.33
CA ILE A 489 -3.58 -22.80 -24.24
C ILE A 489 -2.80 -23.82 -25.08
N TYR A 490 -3.49 -24.70 -25.81
CA TYR A 490 -2.90 -25.77 -26.62
C TYR A 490 -3.00 -25.51 -28.12
N GLY A 491 -2.26 -26.29 -28.91
CA GLY A 491 -2.23 -26.16 -30.38
C GLY A 491 -1.00 -25.42 -30.92
N PHE A 492 0.03 -25.24 -30.08
CA PHE A 492 1.31 -24.65 -30.46
C PHE A 492 2.47 -25.58 -30.06
N ASN A 493 3.48 -25.68 -30.93
CA ASN A 493 4.68 -26.48 -30.69
C ASN A 493 5.84 -25.57 -30.29
N ASN A 494 6.55 -25.89 -29.21
CA ASN A 494 7.81 -25.22 -28.88
C ASN A 494 8.93 -25.73 -29.80
N LEU A 495 9.82 -24.84 -30.21
CA LEU A 495 10.95 -25.14 -31.08
C LEU A 495 12.27 -24.99 -30.31
N ASN A 496 13.24 -25.85 -30.64
CA ASN A 496 14.55 -25.87 -29.99
C ASN A 496 15.55 -24.88 -30.64
N PHE A 497 15.07 -23.70 -31.02
CA PHE A 497 15.93 -22.63 -31.51
C PHE A 497 16.42 -21.78 -30.33
N THR A 498 17.65 -21.29 -30.40
CA THR A 498 18.26 -20.54 -29.30
C THR A 498 18.94 -19.28 -29.79
N ILE A 499 18.62 -18.16 -29.14
CA ILE A 499 19.32 -16.87 -29.29
C ILE A 499 19.44 -16.17 -27.92
N PRO A 500 20.33 -15.17 -27.76
CA PRO A 500 20.41 -14.40 -26.52
C PRO A 500 19.17 -13.53 -26.24
N TYR A 501 18.90 -13.24 -24.96
CA TYR A 501 17.88 -12.29 -24.52
C TYR A 501 18.09 -10.89 -25.11
N SER A 502 17.15 -10.46 -25.97
CA SER A 502 17.37 -9.31 -26.85
C SER A 502 16.08 -8.56 -27.19
N GLN A 503 16.23 -7.32 -27.65
CA GLN A 503 15.23 -6.62 -28.44
C GLN A 503 15.42 -6.98 -29.92
N TYR A 504 14.32 -7.16 -30.66
CA TYR A 504 14.38 -7.63 -32.05
C TYR A 504 14.14 -6.49 -33.04
N CYS A 505 14.68 -6.56 -34.25
CA CYS A 505 14.15 -5.81 -35.38
C CYS A 505 13.04 -6.63 -36.03
N ASN A 506 11.92 -6.02 -36.40
CA ASN A 506 10.75 -6.76 -36.92
C ASN A 506 10.94 -7.27 -38.36
N LYS A 507 12.08 -6.98 -39.01
CA LYS A 507 12.39 -7.40 -40.38
C LYS A 507 13.38 -8.58 -40.38
N VAL A 508 13.05 -9.61 -41.16
CA VAL A 508 13.95 -10.71 -41.52
C VAL A 508 14.33 -10.54 -42.99
N THR A 509 15.60 -10.72 -43.32
CA THR A 509 16.15 -10.54 -44.69
C THR A 509 17.22 -11.59 -44.97
N ASP A 510 17.86 -11.54 -46.13
CA ASP A 510 19.05 -12.32 -46.48
C ASP A 510 20.18 -11.33 -46.80
N ILE A 511 20.87 -10.84 -45.76
CA ILE A 511 21.78 -9.69 -45.86
C ILE A 511 23.03 -10.01 -46.68
N ASN A 512 23.34 -11.29 -46.85
CA ASN A 512 24.51 -11.75 -47.59
C ASN A 512 24.13 -12.46 -48.91
N ASN A 513 22.85 -12.47 -49.29
CA ASN A 513 22.29 -13.06 -50.51
C ASN A 513 22.65 -14.55 -50.68
N ASN A 514 22.69 -15.33 -49.60
CA ASN A 514 23.04 -16.76 -49.64
C ASN A 514 21.83 -17.72 -49.58
N GLY A 515 20.62 -17.18 -49.58
CA GLY A 515 19.35 -17.88 -49.52
C GLY A 515 18.88 -18.23 -48.11
N LYS A 516 19.50 -17.68 -47.05
CA LYS A 516 19.15 -17.96 -45.65
C LYS A 516 18.63 -16.71 -44.93
N PRO A 517 17.69 -16.88 -43.98
CA PRO A 517 17.14 -15.76 -43.25
C PRO A 517 18.06 -15.28 -42.11
N ASP A 518 18.26 -13.98 -42.05
CA ASP A 518 19.05 -13.24 -41.08
C ASP A 518 18.16 -12.37 -40.18
N ILE A 519 18.48 -12.37 -38.90
CA ILE A 519 17.81 -11.57 -37.87
C ILE A 519 18.76 -10.55 -37.25
N PHE A 520 18.22 -9.38 -36.92
CA PHE A 520 18.93 -8.28 -36.27
C PHE A 520 18.43 -8.16 -34.83
N ILE A 521 19.32 -8.35 -33.85
CA ILE A 521 18.96 -8.34 -32.43
C ILE A 521 19.88 -7.43 -31.62
N ASN A 522 19.29 -6.65 -30.73
CA ASN A 522 19.99 -5.81 -29.75
C ASN A 522 20.05 -6.55 -28.41
N GLU A 523 21.23 -7.07 -28.04
CA GLU A 523 21.42 -7.88 -26.82
C GLU A 523 21.30 -7.03 -25.55
N ILE A 524 20.27 -7.28 -24.75
CA ILE A 524 19.93 -6.43 -23.59
C ILE A 524 21.02 -6.49 -22.52
N LYS A 525 21.55 -7.68 -22.23
CA LYS A 525 22.64 -7.89 -21.25
C LYS A 525 23.99 -7.35 -21.70
N ASN A 526 24.10 -6.90 -22.95
CA ASN A 526 25.34 -6.45 -23.57
C ASN A 526 25.22 -4.99 -24.03
N ASN A 527 24.61 -4.13 -23.19
CA ASN A 527 24.40 -2.70 -23.46
C ASN A 527 23.67 -2.41 -24.78
N LEU A 528 22.64 -3.21 -25.11
CA LEU A 528 21.86 -3.10 -26.36
C LEU A 528 22.73 -3.18 -27.62
N LYS A 529 23.81 -3.96 -27.59
CA LYS A 529 24.68 -4.15 -28.75
C LYS A 529 23.93 -4.89 -29.87
N LEU A 530 23.98 -4.34 -31.09
CA LEU A 530 23.39 -4.98 -32.26
C LEU A 530 24.24 -6.15 -32.75
N ASN A 531 23.61 -7.27 -33.05
CA ASN A 531 24.22 -8.43 -33.67
C ASN A 531 23.32 -9.00 -34.76
N VAL A 532 23.93 -9.71 -35.71
CA VAL A 532 23.23 -10.38 -36.80
C VAL A 532 23.44 -11.89 -36.68
N TYR A 533 22.34 -12.64 -36.74
CA TYR A 533 22.33 -14.09 -36.70
C TYR A 533 21.67 -14.64 -37.96
N GLU A 534 22.36 -15.55 -38.65
CA GLU A 534 21.86 -16.32 -39.79
C GLU A 534 21.22 -17.61 -39.30
N PHE A 535 20.02 -17.92 -39.76
CA PHE A 535 19.41 -19.22 -39.51
C PHE A 535 19.83 -20.24 -40.57
N ASP A 536 20.43 -21.34 -40.12
CA ASP A 536 20.82 -22.46 -40.98
C ASP A 536 20.51 -23.79 -40.29
N ASN A 537 19.67 -24.61 -40.93
CA ASN A 537 19.34 -25.98 -40.49
C ASN A 537 18.95 -26.08 -39.00
N GLY A 538 18.11 -25.17 -38.50
CA GLY A 538 17.61 -25.18 -37.12
C GLY A 538 18.51 -24.48 -36.11
N VAL A 539 19.60 -23.83 -36.55
CA VAL A 539 20.56 -23.15 -35.67
C VAL A 539 20.75 -21.70 -36.11
N PHE A 540 20.74 -20.78 -35.15
CA PHE A 540 21.11 -19.38 -35.37
C PHE A 540 22.62 -19.19 -35.16
N ASN A 541 23.34 -18.88 -36.24
CA ASN A 541 24.78 -18.64 -36.23
C ASN A 541 25.06 -17.14 -36.27
N LYS A 542 25.83 -16.63 -35.32
CA LYS A 542 26.24 -15.23 -35.32
C LYS A 542 27.17 -14.96 -36.50
N ILE A 543 26.79 -14.04 -37.40
CA ILE A 543 27.59 -13.64 -38.57
C ILE A 543 28.21 -12.24 -38.43
N SER A 544 27.81 -11.47 -37.41
CA SER A 544 28.41 -10.17 -37.11
C SER A 544 29.68 -10.28 -36.25
N SER A 545 30.66 -9.41 -36.52
CA SER A 545 31.89 -9.32 -35.71
C SER A 545 31.65 -8.64 -34.35
N ASN A 546 32.57 -8.86 -33.40
CA ASN A 546 32.42 -8.42 -32.01
C ASN A 546 32.26 -6.91 -31.80
N ASN A 547 32.56 -6.02 -32.73
CA ASN A 547 32.42 -4.56 -32.55
C ASN A 547 31.49 -3.90 -33.59
N TRP A 548 30.90 -4.68 -34.51
CA TRP A 548 30.18 -4.12 -35.65
C TRP A 548 28.90 -3.33 -35.28
N GLY A 549 28.19 -3.76 -34.25
CA GLY A 549 26.90 -3.21 -33.84
C GLY A 549 26.95 -2.25 -32.66
N ASP A 550 28.14 -1.77 -32.26
CA ASP A 550 28.26 -0.80 -31.17
C ASP A 550 27.49 0.47 -31.52
N PHE A 551 26.63 0.92 -30.60
CA PHE A 551 25.80 2.12 -30.72
C PHE A 551 24.73 2.11 -31.83
N LYS A 552 24.41 0.96 -32.42
CA LYS A 552 23.32 0.80 -33.42
C LYS A 552 22.09 0.16 -32.77
N VAL A 553 20.91 0.73 -32.95
CA VAL A 553 19.61 0.08 -32.64
C VAL A 553 18.85 -0.06 -33.96
N ALA A 554 18.66 -1.28 -34.42
CA ALA A 554 18.04 -1.56 -35.72
C ALA A 554 16.56 -1.19 -35.73
N ARG A 555 16.09 -0.61 -36.84
CA ARG A 555 14.68 -0.27 -37.06
C ARG A 555 14.11 -0.99 -38.26
N ASP A 556 14.79 -0.92 -39.39
CA ASP A 556 14.37 -1.59 -40.62
C ASP A 556 15.58 -1.87 -41.53
N VAL A 557 15.41 -2.76 -42.52
CA VAL A 557 16.47 -3.17 -43.46
C VAL A 557 15.87 -3.38 -44.85
N GLU A 558 16.39 -2.69 -45.87
CA GLU A 558 15.92 -2.77 -47.26
C GLU A 558 16.98 -2.26 -48.26
N ASP A 559 16.96 -2.71 -49.51
CA ASP A 559 17.78 -2.15 -50.60
C ASP A 559 17.15 -0.86 -51.13
N ILE A 560 17.61 0.29 -50.63
CA ILE A 560 16.99 1.60 -50.90
C ILE A 560 17.59 2.29 -52.13
N ASP A 561 18.82 1.92 -52.51
CA ASP A 561 19.52 2.50 -53.66
C ASP A 561 19.53 1.61 -54.92
N GLY A 562 18.98 0.39 -54.81
CA GLY A 562 18.78 -0.56 -55.89
C GLY A 562 20.07 -1.23 -56.34
N ASP A 563 21.12 -1.26 -55.49
CA ASP A 563 22.43 -1.83 -55.83
C ASP A 563 22.52 -3.35 -55.58
N GLY A 564 21.45 -3.97 -55.07
CA GLY A 564 21.37 -5.39 -54.73
C GLY A 564 21.88 -5.73 -53.33
N LYS A 565 22.18 -4.74 -52.50
CA LYS A 565 22.57 -4.91 -51.09
C LYS A 565 21.61 -4.12 -50.20
N SER A 566 21.28 -4.65 -49.03
CA SER A 566 20.37 -3.94 -48.14
C SER A 566 21.08 -2.92 -47.26
N GLU A 567 20.44 -1.78 -47.06
CA GLU A 567 20.79 -0.76 -46.09
C GLU A 567 20.11 -1.02 -44.74
N LEU A 568 20.82 -0.69 -43.65
CA LEU A 568 20.30 -0.78 -42.28
C LEU A 568 19.91 0.60 -41.76
N LEU A 569 18.62 0.78 -41.47
CA LEU A 569 18.09 1.95 -40.78
C LEU A 569 18.19 1.75 -39.26
N THR A 570 18.76 2.74 -38.57
CA THR A 570 18.95 2.71 -37.11
C THR A 570 18.46 3.98 -36.44
N SER A 571 18.33 3.95 -35.11
CA SER A 571 18.06 5.14 -34.29
C SER A 571 18.91 5.17 -33.01
N ARG A 572 19.44 6.34 -32.68
CA ARG A 572 20.08 6.61 -31.37
C ARG A 572 19.70 8.00 -30.86
N SER A 573 19.03 8.09 -29.71
CA SER A 573 18.61 9.37 -29.11
C SER A 573 17.91 10.31 -30.11
N ARG A 574 16.96 9.81 -30.92
CA ARG A 574 16.30 10.55 -32.03
C ARG A 574 17.23 11.02 -33.17
N ASN A 575 18.35 10.33 -33.37
CA ASN A 575 19.19 10.50 -34.56
C ASN A 575 19.07 9.25 -35.42
N GLY A 576 18.43 9.41 -36.58
CA GLY A 576 18.33 8.38 -37.60
C GLY A 576 19.60 8.30 -38.41
N ILE A 577 20.11 7.08 -38.57
CA ILE A 577 21.32 6.81 -39.36
C ILE A 577 21.05 5.60 -40.24
N LEU A 578 21.35 5.75 -41.52
CA LEU A 578 21.31 4.73 -42.55
C LEU A 578 22.72 4.26 -42.84
N TYR A 579 22.94 2.95 -42.74
CA TYR A 579 24.21 2.32 -43.07
C TYR A 579 24.06 1.50 -44.34
N LYS A 580 25.11 1.48 -45.17
CA LYS A 580 25.25 0.60 -46.33
C LYS A 580 26.48 -0.29 -46.24
N SER A 581 26.51 -1.31 -47.08
CA SER A 581 27.68 -2.17 -47.29
C SER A 581 28.68 -1.52 -48.24
N GLU A 582 29.96 -1.38 -47.85
CA GLU A 582 31.04 -1.01 -48.78
C GLU A 582 31.98 -2.19 -49.08
N ASN A 583 32.70 -2.68 -48.06
CA ASN A 583 33.72 -3.73 -48.20
C ASN A 583 33.36 -5.06 -47.51
N SER A 584 32.26 -5.09 -46.75
CA SER A 584 31.73 -6.28 -46.10
C SER A 584 30.27 -6.48 -46.50
N PHE A 585 29.70 -7.67 -46.35
CA PHE A 585 28.28 -7.88 -46.64
C PHE A 585 27.37 -7.18 -45.60
N LEU A 586 27.90 -6.83 -44.42
CA LEU A 586 27.14 -6.13 -43.40
C LEU A 586 27.21 -4.61 -43.60
N PRO A 587 26.11 -3.87 -43.36
CA PRO A 587 26.13 -2.41 -43.39
C PRO A 587 27.06 -1.79 -42.34
N ASP A 588 28.16 -1.20 -42.79
CA ASP A 588 29.24 -0.68 -41.94
C ASP A 588 29.60 0.79 -42.21
N LYS A 589 29.14 1.36 -43.33
CA LYS A 589 29.39 2.76 -43.71
C LYS A 589 28.12 3.57 -43.66
N ILE A 590 28.18 4.77 -43.07
CA ILE A 590 27.07 5.72 -43.09
C ILE A 590 26.80 6.14 -44.54
N LEU A 591 25.60 5.83 -45.03
CA LEU A 591 25.07 6.33 -46.29
C LEU A 591 24.33 7.66 -46.07
N TRP A 592 23.58 7.75 -44.98
CA TRP A 592 22.86 8.96 -44.59
C TRP A 592 22.76 9.06 -43.07
N ALA A 593 22.76 10.28 -42.55
CA ALA A 593 22.46 10.59 -41.16
C ALA A 593 21.71 11.92 -41.12
N ASP A 594 20.73 12.05 -40.21
CA ASP A 594 20.04 13.33 -40.08
C ASP A 594 21.03 14.43 -39.66
N THR A 595 20.94 15.58 -40.33
CA THR A 595 21.86 16.70 -40.08
C THR A 595 21.43 17.58 -38.91
N ILE A 596 20.24 17.32 -38.35
CA ILE A 596 19.67 18.04 -37.22
C ILE A 596 19.66 17.11 -36.01
N GLU A 597 20.39 17.50 -34.97
CA GLU A 597 20.53 16.69 -33.76
C GLU A 597 19.17 16.46 -33.08
N ASN A 598 18.90 15.20 -32.71
CA ASN A 598 17.69 14.74 -32.00
C ASN A 598 16.35 14.99 -32.74
N ASN A 599 16.37 15.06 -34.07
CA ASN A 599 15.22 15.47 -34.90
C ASN A 599 14.78 14.43 -35.96
N PHE A 600 15.20 13.17 -35.82
CA PHE A 600 14.72 12.08 -36.67
C PHE A 600 14.68 10.77 -35.92
N TRP A 601 13.49 10.39 -35.45
CA TRP A 601 13.23 9.05 -34.93
C TRP A 601 12.85 8.14 -36.09
N SER A 602 13.78 7.29 -36.54
CA SER A 602 13.54 6.39 -37.66
C SER A 602 12.39 5.44 -37.37
N ALA A 603 11.46 5.31 -38.32
CA ALA A 603 10.34 4.38 -38.23
C ALA A 603 10.59 3.16 -39.12
N ARG A 604 10.52 3.32 -40.44
CA ARG A 604 10.62 2.21 -41.42
C ARG A 604 10.94 2.70 -42.83
N PHE A 605 11.17 1.75 -43.73
CA PHE A 605 11.06 1.94 -45.17
C PHE A 605 9.64 1.60 -45.65
N ALA A 606 9.10 2.39 -46.57
CA ALA A 606 7.83 2.11 -47.25
C ALA A 606 7.66 2.98 -48.50
N ASP A 607 7.07 2.41 -49.54
CA ASP A 607 6.54 3.13 -50.72
C ASP A 607 5.28 3.90 -50.30
N SER A 608 5.45 5.21 -50.12
CA SER A 608 4.45 6.13 -49.57
C SER A 608 3.74 6.95 -50.63
N ASP A 609 4.26 7.02 -51.85
CA ASP A 609 3.64 7.71 -52.98
C ASP A 609 3.26 6.81 -54.17
N ASN A 610 3.42 5.50 -54.01
CA ASN A 610 3.05 4.46 -54.96
C ASN A 610 3.86 4.51 -56.27
N ASP A 611 5.10 5.01 -56.22
CA ASP A 611 6.00 5.10 -57.37
C ASP A 611 6.84 3.81 -57.60
N GLY A 612 6.72 2.84 -56.69
CA GLY A 612 7.42 1.55 -56.71
C GLY A 612 8.81 1.58 -56.09
N LYS A 613 9.24 2.70 -55.47
CA LYS A 613 10.44 2.81 -54.63
C LYS A 613 10.02 3.03 -53.18
N ASN A 614 10.89 2.66 -52.25
CA ASN A 614 10.65 2.91 -50.83
C ASN A 614 11.25 4.25 -50.42
N GLU A 615 10.55 4.94 -49.51
CA GLU A 615 11.05 6.12 -48.82
C GLU A 615 11.50 5.78 -47.40
N ILE A 616 12.29 6.67 -46.81
CA ILE A 616 12.62 6.63 -45.38
C ILE A 616 11.59 7.47 -44.63
N LEU A 617 10.86 6.82 -43.74
CA LEU A 617 9.90 7.47 -42.86
C LEU A 617 10.49 7.61 -41.45
N GLY A 618 10.36 8.79 -40.86
CA GLY A 618 10.80 9.03 -39.49
C GLY A 618 10.19 10.29 -38.86
N PHE A 619 10.02 10.26 -37.55
CA PHE A 619 9.36 11.33 -36.81
C PHE A 619 10.34 12.44 -36.42
N GLY A 620 10.09 13.66 -36.90
CA GLY A 620 10.83 14.86 -36.51
C GLY A 620 10.14 15.64 -35.39
N VAL A 621 10.64 16.84 -35.09
CA VAL A 621 10.01 17.74 -34.11
C VAL A 621 8.69 18.30 -34.66
N ASN A 622 8.47 18.46 -35.96
CA ASN A 622 7.24 19.10 -36.46
C ASN A 622 6.29 18.18 -37.22
N GLY A 623 6.64 16.91 -37.42
CA GLY A 623 5.82 15.99 -38.19
C GLY A 623 6.53 14.68 -38.54
N LEU A 624 5.79 13.78 -39.17
CA LEU A 624 6.35 12.64 -39.88
C LEU A 624 7.07 13.15 -41.13
N ARG A 625 8.39 12.96 -41.19
CA ARG A 625 9.24 13.33 -42.32
C ARG A 625 9.35 12.12 -43.25
N ILE A 626 9.23 12.38 -44.55
CA ILE A 626 9.35 11.37 -45.61
C ILE A 626 10.51 11.79 -46.52
N LEU A 627 11.49 10.91 -46.69
CA LEU A 627 12.70 11.16 -47.47
C LEU A 627 12.82 10.15 -48.61
N GLU A 628 12.99 10.65 -49.82
CA GLU A 628 13.16 9.86 -51.03
C GLU A 628 14.65 9.85 -51.45
N PHE A 629 15.16 8.70 -51.89
CA PHE A 629 16.50 8.58 -52.43
C PHE A 629 16.52 8.93 -53.92
N ASN A 630 17.20 10.02 -54.27
CA ASN A 630 17.27 10.52 -55.63
C ASN A 630 18.69 10.93 -56.03
N SER A 631 19.21 10.33 -57.10
CA SER A 631 20.51 10.66 -57.71
C SER A 631 21.68 10.71 -56.69
N GLY A 632 21.72 9.75 -55.76
CA GLY A 632 22.78 9.65 -54.75
C GLY A 632 22.59 10.51 -53.49
N ASN A 633 21.44 11.19 -53.34
CA ASN A 633 21.13 12.01 -52.15
C ASN A 633 19.72 11.71 -51.63
N PHE A 634 19.51 11.87 -50.32
CA PHE A 634 18.19 11.80 -49.70
C PHE A 634 17.57 13.19 -49.61
N ASN A 635 16.40 13.36 -50.25
CA ASN A 635 15.64 14.60 -50.24
C ASN A 635 14.36 14.41 -49.43
N GLN A 636 14.06 15.35 -48.53
CA GLN A 636 12.77 15.34 -47.84
C GLN A 636 11.67 15.81 -48.80
N ILE A 637 10.74 14.92 -49.11
CA ILE A 637 9.62 15.15 -50.04
C ILE A 637 8.36 15.64 -49.32
N ALA A 638 8.17 15.27 -48.04
CA ALA A 638 7.03 15.68 -47.24
C ALA A 638 7.35 15.79 -45.74
N ASN A 639 6.55 16.59 -45.03
CA ASN A 639 6.51 16.66 -43.57
C ASN A 639 5.06 16.77 -43.09
N LEU A 640 4.50 15.66 -42.60
CA LEU A 640 3.10 15.57 -42.19
C LEU A 640 2.94 16.02 -40.74
N ASN A 641 2.33 17.19 -40.54
CA ASN A 641 2.21 17.82 -39.23
C ASN A 641 1.29 17.02 -38.28
N TYR A 642 1.58 17.05 -36.98
CA TYR A 642 0.84 16.30 -35.95
C TYR A 642 -0.60 16.75 -35.69
N GLY A 643 -0.96 17.98 -36.10
CA GLY A 643 -2.21 18.64 -35.72
C GLY A 643 -2.18 19.15 -34.27
N GLY A 644 -2.28 20.47 -34.08
CA GLY A 644 -2.21 21.12 -32.77
C GLY A 644 -1.04 22.12 -32.65
N ALA A 645 -1.18 23.15 -31.82
CA ALA A 645 -0.24 24.27 -31.72
C ALA A 645 0.76 24.17 -30.56
N PHE A 646 0.68 23.13 -29.72
CA PHE A 646 1.45 23.02 -28.48
C PHE A 646 1.87 21.56 -28.21
N ASP A 647 3.18 21.36 -28.19
CA ASP A 647 3.92 20.09 -28.03
C ASP A 647 4.28 19.32 -29.34
N PRO A 648 5.53 19.48 -29.84
CA PRO A 648 6.02 18.86 -31.07
C PRO A 648 6.44 17.37 -30.97
N VAL A 649 6.31 16.71 -29.84
CA VAL A 649 6.99 15.42 -29.64
C VAL A 649 6.13 14.23 -30.06
N ALA A 650 6.40 13.66 -31.24
CA ALA A 650 5.88 12.34 -31.62
C ALA A 650 6.36 11.24 -30.66
N ASN A 651 5.42 10.41 -30.23
CA ASN A 651 5.66 9.21 -29.41
C ASN A 651 5.51 7.90 -30.20
N SER A 652 4.95 7.96 -31.43
CA SER A 652 5.00 6.80 -32.34
C SER A 652 6.42 6.57 -32.83
N GLN A 653 6.82 5.30 -32.89
CA GLN A 653 8.08 4.84 -33.47
C GLN A 653 7.80 4.00 -34.73
N ASN A 654 6.52 3.79 -35.04
CA ASN A 654 6.06 3.06 -36.20
C ASN A 654 5.04 3.87 -37.01
N VAL A 655 4.89 3.53 -38.28
CA VAL A 655 3.93 4.09 -39.23
C VAL A 655 3.45 2.96 -40.14
N LEU A 656 2.16 2.94 -40.42
CA LEU A 656 1.59 2.00 -41.41
C LEU A 656 1.45 2.73 -42.73
N VAL A 657 1.73 2.04 -43.84
CA VAL A 657 1.61 2.56 -45.21
C VAL A 657 0.96 1.47 -46.05
N GLU A 658 -0.35 1.59 -46.29
CA GLU A 658 -1.16 0.60 -47.02
C GLU A 658 -2.32 1.29 -47.75
N ASP A 659 -2.95 0.60 -48.69
CA ASP A 659 -4.21 1.03 -49.32
C ASP A 659 -5.37 0.39 -48.53
N PHE A 660 -5.81 1.07 -47.46
CA PHE A 660 -6.81 0.56 -46.52
C PHE A 660 -8.24 0.73 -47.03
N ASP A 661 -8.49 1.66 -47.94
CA ASP A 661 -9.83 1.91 -48.50
C ASP A 661 -10.01 1.44 -49.95
N THR A 662 -8.97 0.84 -50.54
CA THR A 662 -8.93 0.22 -51.87
C THR A 662 -9.16 1.18 -53.03
N ASP A 663 -8.86 2.47 -52.84
CA ASP A 663 -8.97 3.49 -53.90
C ASP A 663 -7.74 3.56 -54.83
N GLY A 664 -6.69 2.79 -54.54
CA GLY A 664 -5.45 2.71 -55.29
C GLY A 664 -4.37 3.68 -54.83
N LYS A 665 -4.60 4.44 -53.76
CA LYS A 665 -3.61 5.30 -53.11
C LYS A 665 -3.14 4.67 -51.80
N LYS A 666 -2.11 5.28 -51.21
CA LYS A 666 -1.54 4.84 -49.93
C LYS A 666 -1.98 5.77 -48.82
N GLU A 667 -2.43 5.19 -47.72
CA GLU A 667 -2.72 5.86 -46.47
C GLU A 667 -1.62 5.61 -45.44
N LEU A 668 -1.20 6.69 -44.79
CA LEU A 668 -0.19 6.71 -43.77
C LEU A 668 -0.86 6.86 -42.40
N VAL A 669 -0.79 5.81 -41.58
CA VAL A 669 -1.39 5.79 -40.25
C VAL A 669 -0.32 5.93 -39.17
N PHE A 670 -0.45 6.94 -38.32
CA PHE A 670 0.42 7.14 -37.17
C PHE A 670 -0.28 7.91 -36.04
N ILE A 671 0.38 7.92 -34.87
CA ILE A 671 -0.16 8.50 -33.63
C ILE A 671 0.80 9.52 -33.01
N ASN A 672 0.28 10.54 -32.34
CA ASN A 672 1.07 11.48 -31.55
C ASN A 672 0.37 11.83 -30.23
N THR A 673 1.14 12.37 -29.29
CA THR A 673 0.68 12.75 -27.96
C THR A 673 0.54 14.27 -27.86
N PHE A 674 -0.50 14.74 -27.22
CA PHE A 674 -0.79 16.16 -27.01
C PHE A 674 -1.21 16.43 -25.57
N TYR A 675 -0.63 17.46 -24.94
CA TYR A 675 -1.07 17.93 -23.62
C TYR A 675 -1.95 19.16 -23.80
N LEU A 676 -3.26 19.03 -23.53
CA LEU A 676 -4.22 20.15 -23.66
C LEU A 676 -3.84 21.40 -22.85
N ASN A 677 -3.09 21.24 -21.74
CA ASN A 677 -2.45 22.31 -20.98
C ASN A 677 -1.34 21.74 -20.06
N SER A 678 -0.43 22.59 -19.57
CA SER A 678 0.66 22.20 -18.65
C SER A 678 0.21 21.61 -17.30
N SER A 679 -1.10 21.64 -17.03
CA SER A 679 -1.79 21.11 -15.84
C SER A 679 -2.64 19.85 -16.14
N SER A 680 -2.67 19.37 -17.40
CA SER A 680 -3.45 18.20 -17.80
C SER A 680 -2.74 16.94 -17.32
N ALA A 681 -3.46 16.09 -16.59
CA ALA A 681 -2.88 14.91 -15.96
C ALA A 681 -2.69 13.72 -16.92
N LEU A 682 -3.23 13.79 -18.14
CA LEU A 682 -3.14 12.78 -19.19
C LEU A 682 -2.87 13.44 -20.55
N PRO A 683 -1.99 12.85 -21.39
CA PRO A 683 -1.92 13.22 -22.78
C PRO A 683 -3.13 12.67 -23.56
N ASP A 684 -3.64 13.45 -24.51
CA ASP A 684 -4.51 12.94 -25.56
C ASP A 684 -3.65 12.37 -26.68
N LEU A 685 -3.98 11.16 -27.12
CA LEU A 685 -3.40 10.52 -28.29
C LEU A 685 -4.23 10.89 -29.51
N TYR A 686 -3.59 11.38 -30.54
CA TYR A 686 -4.23 11.70 -31.79
C TYR A 686 -3.84 10.66 -32.84
N LEU A 687 -4.85 9.97 -33.37
CA LEU A 687 -4.74 9.17 -34.59
C LEU A 687 -4.73 10.11 -35.79
N ASN A 688 -3.77 9.89 -36.70
CA ASN A 688 -3.62 10.63 -37.93
C ASN A 688 -3.60 9.64 -39.08
N ILE A 689 -4.45 9.89 -40.08
CA ILE A 689 -4.41 9.17 -41.35
C ILE A 689 -4.28 10.19 -42.47
N TYR A 690 -3.25 10.02 -43.30
CA TYR A 690 -2.96 10.85 -44.46
C TYR A 690 -3.02 10.01 -45.72
N GLU A 691 -3.71 10.47 -46.76
CA GLU A 691 -3.75 9.84 -48.10
C GLU A 691 -2.77 10.57 -49.02
N ASN A 692 -2.01 9.83 -49.83
CA ASN A 692 -1.27 10.41 -50.95
C ASN A 692 -2.22 10.68 -52.13
N ILE A 693 -2.59 11.94 -52.34
CA ILE A 693 -3.57 12.32 -53.38
C ILE A 693 -2.94 12.52 -54.78
N SER A 694 -1.61 12.67 -54.88
CA SER A 694 -0.84 12.83 -56.12
C SER A 694 0.66 12.96 -55.80
N ASP A 695 1.60 12.41 -56.58
CA ASP A 695 3.08 12.52 -56.47
C ASP A 695 3.58 13.44 -55.33
N ASN A 696 4.01 12.84 -54.21
CA ASN A 696 4.53 13.54 -53.02
C ASN A 696 3.57 14.51 -52.30
N ASN A 697 2.28 14.51 -52.61
CA ASN A 697 1.27 15.37 -52.00
C ASN A 697 0.33 14.57 -51.09
N TYR A 698 0.34 14.90 -49.81
CA TYR A 698 -0.37 14.16 -48.77
C TYR A 698 -1.45 15.03 -48.11
N GLN A 699 -2.66 14.49 -47.99
CA GLN A 699 -3.78 15.15 -47.32
C GLN A 699 -4.22 14.37 -46.09
N ARG A 700 -4.44 15.05 -44.96
CA ARG A 700 -5.05 14.41 -43.78
C ARG A 700 -6.51 14.13 -44.07
N ILE A 701 -6.90 12.85 -44.03
CA ILE A 701 -8.23 12.38 -44.40
C ILE A 701 -9.05 11.97 -43.18
N PHE A 702 -8.38 11.51 -42.11
CA PHE A 702 -9.04 11.09 -40.87
C PHE A 702 -8.23 11.47 -39.64
N ALA A 703 -8.94 11.68 -38.54
CA ALA A 703 -8.40 12.04 -37.25
C ALA A 703 -9.32 11.54 -36.13
N ASP A 704 -8.74 10.95 -35.09
CA ASP A 704 -9.47 10.57 -33.87
C ASP A 704 -8.63 10.90 -32.63
N SER A 705 -9.28 11.16 -31.50
CA SER A 705 -8.63 11.50 -30.22
C SER A 705 -8.95 10.48 -29.14
N MET A 706 -7.94 9.96 -28.46
CA MET A 706 -8.04 8.94 -27.42
C MET A 706 -7.28 9.38 -26.16
N SER A 707 -7.90 9.41 -24.99
CA SER A 707 -7.21 9.79 -23.74
C SER A 707 -6.51 8.59 -23.07
N ARG A 708 -5.30 8.22 -23.52
CA ARG A 708 -4.54 7.03 -23.05
C ARG A 708 -3.01 7.20 -23.19
N PHE A 709 -2.24 6.22 -22.71
CA PHE A 709 -0.80 6.08 -22.98
C PHE A 709 -0.54 4.98 -24.01
N LEU A 710 0.58 5.08 -24.74
CA LEU A 710 1.00 4.04 -25.68
C LEU A 710 2.52 4.01 -25.87
N LYS A 711 3.02 2.86 -26.33
CA LYS A 711 4.34 2.72 -26.92
C LYS A 711 4.22 2.74 -28.43
N GLY A 712 5.15 3.41 -29.10
CA GLY A 712 5.06 3.70 -30.53
C GLY A 712 5.06 2.51 -31.50
N ASP A 713 5.35 1.30 -31.02
CA ASP A 713 5.34 0.05 -31.81
C ASP A 713 4.02 -0.73 -31.63
N ASN A 714 3.00 -0.16 -30.97
CA ASN A 714 1.69 -0.79 -30.76
C ASN A 714 0.67 -0.49 -31.87
N ILE A 715 1.14 -0.15 -33.07
CA ILE A 715 0.30 0.05 -34.24
C ILE A 715 0.66 -0.99 -35.30
N VAL A 716 -0.35 -1.73 -35.76
CA VAL A 716 -0.18 -2.93 -36.62
C VAL A 716 -1.26 -3.00 -37.69
N THR A 717 -1.00 -3.74 -38.77
CA THR A 717 -1.95 -3.93 -39.89
C THR A 717 -1.98 -5.39 -40.35
N GLY A 718 -3.13 -5.84 -40.81
CA GLY A 718 -3.33 -7.17 -41.39
C GLY A 718 -4.74 -7.31 -41.96
N ASP A 719 -4.97 -8.34 -42.77
CA ASP A 719 -6.32 -8.75 -43.20
C ASP A 719 -6.94 -9.58 -42.08
N PHE A 720 -7.60 -8.91 -41.12
CA PHE A 720 -8.03 -9.57 -39.89
C PHE A 720 -9.33 -10.35 -40.08
N ASP A 721 -10.22 -9.88 -40.95
CA ASP A 721 -11.50 -10.56 -41.21
C ASP A 721 -11.51 -11.52 -42.41
N GLY A 722 -10.44 -11.51 -43.21
CA GLY A 722 -10.18 -12.40 -44.33
C GLY A 722 -10.91 -12.00 -45.61
N ASP A 723 -11.26 -10.72 -45.77
CA ASP A 723 -11.96 -10.22 -46.95
C ASP A 723 -11.02 -9.72 -48.08
N GLY A 724 -9.71 -9.77 -47.83
CA GLY A 724 -8.66 -9.32 -48.76
C GLY A 724 -8.31 -7.85 -48.65
N ILE A 725 -8.95 -7.09 -47.76
CA ILE A 725 -8.67 -5.69 -47.44
C ILE A 725 -7.97 -5.64 -46.08
N LYS A 726 -6.91 -4.83 -45.95
CA LYS A 726 -6.22 -4.71 -44.66
C LYS A 726 -7.01 -3.82 -43.71
N GLU A 727 -6.97 -4.18 -42.44
CA GLU A 727 -7.34 -3.36 -41.29
C GLU A 727 -6.10 -2.87 -40.53
N PHE A 728 -6.31 -2.00 -39.55
CA PHE A 728 -5.27 -1.63 -38.60
C PHE A 728 -5.75 -1.66 -37.15
N ALA A 729 -4.83 -1.92 -36.23
CA ALA A 729 -5.10 -1.98 -34.80
C ALA A 729 -4.12 -1.12 -34.01
N ILE A 730 -4.61 -0.57 -32.89
CA ILE A 730 -3.87 0.31 -32.00
C ILE A 730 -3.97 -0.23 -30.57
N GLY A 731 -2.82 -0.53 -29.98
CA GLY A 731 -2.65 -0.94 -28.59
C GLY A 731 -2.35 0.23 -27.67
N THR A 732 -3.20 0.43 -26.67
CA THR A 732 -3.07 1.48 -25.65
C THR A 732 -3.14 0.90 -24.24
N VAL A 733 -2.73 1.66 -23.24
CA VAL A 733 -2.86 1.29 -21.83
C VAL A 733 -3.53 2.39 -21.01
N SER A 734 -4.18 2.01 -19.92
CA SER A 734 -4.59 2.98 -18.88
C SER A 734 -3.35 3.59 -18.20
N LYS A 735 -3.52 4.61 -17.35
CA LYS A 735 -2.38 5.28 -16.70
C LYS A 735 -1.78 4.40 -15.59
N ASP A 736 -0.45 4.42 -15.48
CA ASP A 736 0.25 3.78 -14.35
C ASP A 736 -0.31 4.32 -13.02
N GLY A 737 -0.73 3.42 -12.13
CA GLY A 737 -1.32 3.77 -10.83
C GLY A 737 -2.82 4.10 -10.87
N GLU A 738 -3.50 3.96 -12.02
CA GLU A 738 -4.97 3.93 -12.02
C GLU A 738 -5.49 2.71 -11.25
N PRO A 739 -6.67 2.82 -10.62
CA PRO A 739 -7.21 1.74 -9.79
C PRO A 739 -7.45 0.43 -10.55
N VAL A 740 -7.75 0.53 -11.86
CA VAL A 740 -7.82 -0.63 -12.77
C VAL A 740 -6.84 -0.42 -13.91
N GLN A 741 -5.83 -1.27 -13.97
CA GLN A 741 -4.87 -1.32 -15.05
C GLN A 741 -5.33 -2.30 -16.12
N TYR A 742 -5.33 -1.87 -17.37
CA TYR A 742 -5.68 -2.72 -18.50
C TYR A 742 -5.00 -2.23 -19.78
N TYR A 743 -4.74 -3.19 -20.65
CA TYR A 743 -4.36 -2.96 -22.02
C TYR A 743 -5.61 -2.96 -22.89
N ARG A 744 -5.73 -1.99 -23.80
CA ARG A 744 -6.85 -1.87 -24.73
C ARG A 744 -6.35 -1.91 -26.17
N LEU A 745 -6.84 -2.88 -26.92
CA LEU A 745 -6.70 -2.98 -28.37
C LEU A 745 -7.94 -2.36 -29.04
N ILE A 746 -7.74 -1.42 -29.95
CA ILE A 746 -8.80 -0.84 -30.78
C ILE A 746 -8.50 -1.17 -32.23
N VAL A 747 -9.44 -1.81 -32.93
CA VAL A 747 -9.26 -2.23 -34.32
C VAL A 747 -10.18 -1.42 -35.21
N TYR A 748 -9.65 -0.89 -36.30
CA TYR A 748 -10.36 -0.05 -37.26
C TYR A 748 -10.42 -0.73 -38.63
N LYS A 749 -11.54 -0.56 -39.32
CA LYS A 749 -11.77 -0.99 -40.70
C LYS A 749 -12.27 0.18 -41.53
N SER A 750 -11.88 0.24 -42.80
CA SER A 750 -12.45 1.21 -43.73
C SER A 750 -13.92 0.88 -44.01
N SER A 751 -14.82 1.86 -43.87
CA SER A 751 -16.25 1.69 -44.15
C SER A 751 -16.69 2.35 -45.45
N SER A 752 -15.90 3.30 -45.96
CA SER A 752 -15.99 3.89 -47.29
C SER A 752 -14.71 4.69 -47.55
N ASN A 753 -14.53 5.20 -48.78
CA ASN A 753 -13.38 6.04 -49.11
C ASN A 753 -13.18 7.14 -48.05
N ASN A 754 -11.97 7.23 -47.51
CA ASN A 754 -11.56 8.18 -46.48
C ASN A 754 -12.33 8.12 -45.13
N THR A 755 -13.02 7.00 -44.84
CA THR A 755 -13.81 6.83 -43.60
C THR A 755 -13.47 5.52 -42.89
N PHE A 756 -13.21 5.59 -41.59
CA PHE A 756 -12.81 4.45 -40.77
C PHE A 756 -13.73 4.29 -39.55
N ASP A 757 -14.21 3.06 -39.33
CA ASP A 757 -15.06 2.68 -38.20
C ASP A 757 -14.33 1.69 -37.28
N ILE A 758 -14.70 1.69 -36.00
CA ILE A 758 -14.19 0.72 -35.03
C ILE A 758 -14.82 -0.64 -35.32
N MET A 759 -13.99 -1.62 -35.64
CA MET A 759 -14.37 -3.02 -35.86
C MET A 759 -14.57 -3.78 -34.55
N ASP A 760 -13.67 -3.59 -33.58
CA ASP A 760 -13.76 -4.21 -32.25
C ASP A 760 -12.86 -3.49 -31.22
N ILE A 761 -13.15 -3.70 -29.93
CA ILE A 761 -12.33 -3.26 -28.80
C ILE A 761 -12.11 -4.44 -27.86
N VAL A 762 -10.83 -4.79 -27.63
CA VAL A 762 -10.45 -5.85 -26.70
C VAL A 762 -9.74 -5.25 -25.50
N ASP A 763 -10.32 -5.45 -24.31
CA ASP A 763 -9.68 -5.12 -23.04
C ASP A 763 -9.00 -6.36 -22.45
N ILE A 764 -7.77 -6.18 -21.98
CA ILE A 764 -6.96 -7.21 -21.32
C ILE A 764 -6.57 -6.73 -19.92
N TYR A 765 -6.92 -7.58 -18.97
CA TYR A 765 -6.57 -7.66 -17.56
C TYR A 765 -5.11 -7.31 -17.26
N ASN A 766 -4.82 -6.13 -16.71
CA ASN A 766 -3.50 -5.78 -16.18
C ASN A 766 -2.37 -5.67 -17.25
N TYR A 767 -1.34 -4.88 -16.96
CA TYR A 767 -0.13 -4.80 -17.78
C TYR A 767 1.07 -4.42 -16.91
N LYS A 768 2.28 -4.86 -17.31
CA LYS A 768 3.52 -4.65 -16.54
C LYS A 768 3.92 -3.17 -16.47
N SER A 769 4.02 -2.54 -17.64
CA SER A 769 4.35 -1.14 -17.82
C SER A 769 4.13 -0.74 -19.26
N TYR A 770 3.74 0.51 -19.51
CA TYR A 770 3.49 1.00 -20.87
C TYR A 770 4.72 0.78 -21.79
N THR A 771 5.94 0.85 -21.25
CA THR A 771 7.21 0.68 -21.99
C THR A 771 7.51 -0.75 -22.46
N GLU A 772 6.88 -1.75 -21.84
CA GLU A 772 7.11 -3.18 -22.07
C GLU A 772 5.90 -3.88 -22.69
N THR A 773 4.93 -3.09 -23.18
CA THR A 773 3.87 -3.61 -24.06
C THR A 773 4.35 -3.64 -25.51
N SER A 774 3.84 -4.58 -26.31
CA SER A 774 4.10 -4.64 -27.75
C SER A 774 2.96 -5.33 -28.49
N THR A 775 2.62 -4.84 -29.69
CA THR A 775 1.66 -5.45 -30.60
C THR A 775 2.35 -5.84 -31.89
N LEU A 776 2.02 -7.01 -32.44
CA LEU A 776 2.41 -7.40 -33.79
C LEU A 776 1.21 -8.09 -34.47
N SER A 777 1.17 -8.10 -35.79
CA SER A 777 0.21 -8.89 -36.56
C SER A 777 0.95 -9.74 -37.59
N ALA A 778 0.42 -10.94 -37.83
CA ALA A 778 0.86 -11.84 -38.88
C ALA A 778 -0.12 -13.00 -39.02
N ASN A 779 -0.22 -13.57 -40.22
CA ASN A 779 -0.77 -14.90 -40.44
C ASN A 779 0.14 -15.95 -39.81
N ILE A 780 -0.30 -16.61 -38.74
CA ILE A 780 0.51 -17.60 -38.02
C ILE A 780 0.08 -19.05 -38.26
N ASP A 781 -1.01 -19.27 -39.01
CA ASP A 781 -1.59 -20.60 -39.21
C ASP A 781 -1.87 -20.94 -40.68
N ALA A 782 -1.36 -20.11 -41.60
CA ALA A 782 -1.47 -20.25 -43.05
C ALA A 782 -2.91 -20.24 -43.59
N ASP A 783 -3.85 -19.65 -42.85
CA ASP A 783 -5.20 -19.41 -43.37
C ASP A 783 -5.28 -18.05 -44.11
N ILE A 784 -6.50 -17.54 -44.35
CA ILE A 784 -6.68 -16.28 -45.09
C ILE A 784 -6.63 -15.04 -44.18
N LYS A 785 -6.53 -15.21 -42.86
CA LYS A 785 -6.62 -14.14 -41.87
C LYS A 785 -5.27 -13.92 -41.21
N ASP A 786 -5.04 -12.68 -40.80
CA ASP A 786 -3.95 -12.32 -39.90
C ASP A 786 -4.43 -12.35 -38.43
N GLU A 787 -3.56 -12.80 -37.54
CA GLU A 787 -3.76 -12.73 -36.09
C GLU A 787 -3.10 -11.47 -35.50
N ILE A 788 -3.61 -11.01 -34.36
CA ILE A 788 -3.00 -9.96 -33.55
C ILE A 788 -2.35 -10.57 -32.31
N LEU A 789 -1.05 -10.36 -32.16
CA LEU A 789 -0.25 -10.83 -31.05
C LEU A 789 -0.01 -9.69 -30.08
N VAL A 790 -0.45 -9.86 -28.83
CA VAL A 790 -0.38 -8.84 -27.78
C VAL A 790 0.50 -9.30 -26.64
N ASN A 791 1.52 -8.52 -26.33
CA ASN A 791 2.33 -8.67 -25.12
C ASN A 791 1.98 -7.53 -24.16
N THR A 792 1.50 -7.89 -22.97
CA THR A 792 1.23 -6.92 -21.90
C THR A 792 2.38 -6.80 -20.89
N GLY A 793 3.52 -7.42 -21.21
CA GLY A 793 4.74 -7.40 -20.40
C GLY A 793 5.02 -8.76 -19.76
N THR A 794 4.13 -9.24 -18.89
CA THR A 794 4.22 -10.57 -18.23
C THR A 794 3.36 -11.65 -18.89
N HIS A 795 2.43 -11.23 -19.75
CA HIS A 795 1.47 -12.09 -20.42
C HIS A 795 1.50 -11.86 -21.94
N PHE A 796 1.24 -12.92 -22.68
CA PHE A 796 1.21 -12.93 -24.13
C PHE A 796 -0.03 -13.61 -24.66
N TYR A 797 -0.67 -12.98 -25.64
CA TYR A 797 -1.93 -13.40 -26.23
C TYR A 797 -1.82 -13.41 -27.75
N ILE A 798 -2.54 -14.32 -28.38
CA ILE A 798 -2.79 -14.32 -29.83
C ILE A 798 -4.29 -14.23 -30.00
N LEU A 799 -4.75 -13.23 -30.73
CA LEU A 799 -6.15 -12.90 -30.96
C LEU A 799 -6.49 -13.12 -32.43
N LYS A 800 -7.55 -13.87 -32.70
CA LYS A 800 -8.08 -14.13 -34.05
C LYS A 800 -9.51 -13.62 -34.17
N TYR A 801 -9.85 -13.00 -35.30
CA TYR A 801 -11.17 -12.44 -35.51
C TYR A 801 -12.19 -13.50 -35.91
N ASN A 802 -13.29 -13.57 -35.15
CA ASN A 802 -14.40 -14.47 -35.42
C ASN A 802 -15.53 -13.74 -36.15
N ASN A 803 -15.67 -13.98 -37.46
CA ASN A 803 -16.68 -13.31 -38.31
C ASN A 803 -18.13 -13.59 -37.86
N SER A 804 -18.39 -14.72 -37.21
CA SER A 804 -19.73 -15.08 -36.74
C SER A 804 -20.13 -14.28 -35.49
N GLU A 805 -19.16 -14.07 -34.60
CA GLU A 805 -19.34 -13.33 -33.35
C GLU A 805 -19.04 -11.83 -33.49
N LYS A 806 -18.39 -11.43 -34.60
CA LYS A 806 -17.90 -10.08 -34.90
C LYS A 806 -17.00 -9.51 -33.80
N GLN A 807 -16.14 -10.35 -33.24
CA GLN A 807 -15.20 -9.99 -32.18
C GLN A 807 -13.90 -10.77 -32.32
N PHE A 808 -12.82 -10.22 -31.79
CA PHE A 808 -11.57 -10.95 -31.58
C PHE A 808 -11.70 -11.92 -30.41
N THR A 809 -11.20 -13.14 -30.61
CA THR A 809 -11.14 -14.19 -29.60
C THR A 809 -9.69 -14.66 -29.42
N PRO A 810 -9.23 -14.89 -28.18
CA PRO A 810 -7.90 -15.37 -27.90
C PRO A 810 -7.77 -16.85 -28.27
N GLU A 811 -6.78 -17.17 -29.09
CA GLU A 811 -6.39 -18.54 -29.44
C GLU A 811 -5.25 -19.09 -28.59
N LEU A 812 -4.50 -18.20 -27.93
CA LEU A 812 -3.39 -18.56 -27.06
C LEU A 812 -3.30 -17.57 -25.89
N TYR A 813 -2.95 -18.12 -24.74
CA TYR A 813 -2.39 -17.39 -23.61
C TYR A 813 -1.08 -18.04 -23.17
N LYS A 814 -0.05 -17.23 -22.91
CA LYS A 814 1.20 -17.65 -22.23
C LYS A 814 1.53 -16.67 -21.10
N SER A 815 1.87 -17.21 -19.94
CA SER A 815 2.44 -16.46 -18.81
C SER A 815 3.97 -16.44 -18.87
N ASN A 816 4.61 -15.71 -17.95
CA ASN A 816 6.06 -15.66 -17.79
C ASN A 816 6.81 -15.14 -19.02
N ILE A 817 6.17 -14.25 -19.78
CA ILE A 817 6.77 -13.51 -20.89
C ILE A 817 7.45 -12.26 -20.33
N ASN A 818 8.50 -11.78 -20.99
CA ASN A 818 9.18 -10.52 -20.68
C ASN A 818 9.84 -9.96 -21.94
N SER A 819 9.04 -9.79 -23.00
CA SER A 819 9.52 -9.34 -24.30
C SER A 819 9.34 -7.84 -24.48
N PHE A 820 10.28 -7.17 -25.14
CA PHE A 820 10.13 -5.77 -25.53
C PHE A 820 9.35 -5.62 -26.84
N ASN A 821 9.49 -6.61 -27.73
CA ASN A 821 8.78 -6.79 -28.98
C ASN A 821 8.82 -8.26 -29.42
N GLN A 822 8.08 -8.59 -30.47
CA GLN A 822 7.99 -9.92 -31.06
C GLN A 822 8.74 -9.96 -32.39
N LEU A 823 9.15 -11.15 -32.83
CA LEU A 823 9.57 -11.42 -34.21
C LEU A 823 8.78 -12.61 -34.74
N ILE A 824 8.31 -12.52 -35.99
CA ILE A 824 7.52 -13.55 -36.65
C ILE A 824 8.08 -13.80 -38.05
N TYR A 825 8.41 -15.05 -38.35
CA TYR A 825 8.93 -15.45 -39.67
C TYR A 825 8.86 -16.98 -39.84
N ASN A 826 8.77 -17.46 -41.07
CA ASN A 826 8.83 -18.88 -41.43
C ASN A 826 10.29 -19.30 -41.71
N PHE A 827 11.07 -19.50 -40.65
CA PHE A 827 12.48 -19.90 -40.67
C PHE A 827 12.68 -21.30 -41.22
N ASN A 828 11.81 -22.25 -40.87
CA ASN A 828 11.95 -23.66 -41.27
C ASN A 828 11.33 -23.98 -42.65
N ASN A 829 10.71 -22.98 -43.29
CA ASN A 829 10.04 -23.06 -44.59
C ASN A 829 8.89 -24.09 -44.66
N ASN A 830 8.13 -24.27 -43.57
CA ASN A 830 6.97 -25.20 -43.50
C ASN A 830 5.61 -24.53 -43.82
N ALA A 831 5.63 -23.26 -44.23
CA ALA A 831 4.48 -22.38 -44.49
C ALA A 831 3.73 -21.88 -43.24
N VAL A 832 4.21 -22.22 -42.05
CA VAL A 832 3.73 -21.69 -40.77
C VAL A 832 4.77 -20.72 -40.23
N ASN A 833 4.32 -19.56 -39.77
CA ASN A 833 5.24 -18.60 -39.18
C ASN A 833 5.56 -18.95 -37.72
N GLU A 834 6.83 -18.79 -37.36
CA GLU A 834 7.34 -19.05 -36.02
C GLU A 834 7.45 -17.75 -35.24
N ILE A 835 7.06 -17.82 -33.98
CA ILE A 835 6.91 -16.68 -33.08
C ILE A 835 8.06 -16.72 -32.07
N LEU A 836 8.77 -15.60 -31.98
CA LEU A 836 9.86 -15.38 -31.05
C LEU A 836 9.49 -14.32 -30.01
N VAL A 837 9.62 -14.70 -28.74
CA VAL A 837 9.44 -13.82 -27.56
C VAL A 837 10.52 -14.10 -26.51
N ASN A 838 10.76 -13.15 -25.60
CA ASN A 838 11.56 -13.40 -24.41
C ASN A 838 10.70 -13.85 -23.21
N ASN A 839 11.29 -14.58 -22.27
CA ASN A 839 10.67 -14.96 -21.00
C ASN A 839 11.30 -14.23 -19.79
N VAL A 840 10.68 -14.39 -18.63
CA VAL A 840 11.14 -13.80 -17.34
C VAL A 840 12.49 -14.33 -16.84
N ASN A 841 12.98 -15.45 -17.39
CA ASN A 841 14.29 -16.02 -17.05
C ASN A 841 15.41 -15.48 -17.96
N ASP A 842 15.18 -14.36 -18.63
CA ASP A 842 16.08 -13.75 -19.60
C ASP A 842 16.54 -14.75 -20.69
N SER A 843 15.59 -15.45 -21.30
CA SER A 843 15.85 -16.32 -22.44
C SER A 843 14.80 -16.18 -23.52
N ALA A 844 15.18 -16.46 -24.77
CA ALA A 844 14.29 -16.45 -25.93
C ALA A 844 13.56 -17.79 -26.07
N ILE A 845 12.29 -17.75 -26.47
CA ILE A 845 11.46 -18.92 -26.77
C ILE A 845 10.92 -18.78 -28.18
N PHE A 846 11.03 -19.86 -28.96
CA PHE A 846 10.40 -20.02 -30.27
C PHE A 846 9.24 -21.01 -30.20
N PHE A 847 8.14 -20.70 -30.85
CA PHE A 847 7.00 -21.61 -31.00
C PHE A 847 6.18 -21.28 -32.25
N GLU A 848 5.42 -22.25 -32.76
CA GLU A 848 4.59 -22.11 -33.97
C GLU A 848 3.21 -22.75 -33.77
N LYS A 849 2.21 -22.36 -34.58
CA LYS A 849 0.90 -23.01 -34.58
C LYS A 849 1.01 -24.41 -35.19
N ASN A 850 0.36 -25.40 -34.57
CA ASN A 850 0.21 -26.72 -35.16
C ASN A 850 -0.98 -26.77 -36.13
N VAL A 851 -0.74 -26.43 -37.40
CA VAL A 851 -1.77 -26.39 -38.46
C VAL A 851 -2.18 -27.78 -38.97
N ASN A 852 -1.29 -28.78 -38.83
CA ASN A 852 -1.48 -30.15 -39.31
C ASN A 852 -1.98 -31.09 -38.19
N SER A 853 -2.78 -30.58 -37.26
CA SER A 853 -3.32 -31.36 -36.14
C SER A 853 -4.26 -32.46 -36.62
N ASN A 854 -3.69 -33.60 -37.01
CA ASN A 854 -4.39 -34.85 -37.31
C ASN A 854 -4.83 -35.60 -36.05
N ALA A 855 -4.81 -34.94 -34.89
CA ALA A 855 -5.16 -35.46 -33.58
C ALA A 855 -6.35 -34.68 -32.99
N PRO A 856 -7.14 -35.29 -32.09
CA PRO A 856 -8.22 -34.57 -31.40
C PRO A 856 -7.66 -33.40 -30.57
N PRO A 857 -8.46 -32.35 -30.29
CA PRO A 857 -8.02 -31.22 -29.47
C PRO A 857 -7.61 -31.66 -28.05
N THR A 858 -6.49 -31.12 -27.56
CA THR A 858 -6.04 -31.38 -26.18
C THR A 858 -7.06 -30.79 -25.19
N PRO A 859 -7.57 -31.55 -24.22
CA PRO A 859 -8.46 -31.00 -23.20
C PRO A 859 -7.69 -30.03 -22.30
N MET A 860 -8.39 -29.27 -21.47
CA MET A 860 -7.75 -28.38 -20.51
C MET A 860 -8.24 -28.70 -19.11
N ILE A 861 -7.31 -28.84 -18.16
CA ILE A 861 -7.63 -29.06 -16.76
C ILE A 861 -8.27 -27.79 -16.21
N THR A 862 -9.50 -27.92 -15.72
CA THR A 862 -10.30 -26.81 -15.17
C THR A 862 -10.23 -26.75 -13.66
N ARG A 863 -10.00 -27.89 -13.00
CA ARG A 863 -9.83 -27.98 -11.55
C ARG A 863 -9.07 -29.24 -11.17
N SER A 864 -8.16 -29.11 -10.22
CA SER A 864 -7.47 -30.24 -9.60
C SER A 864 -7.33 -30.01 -8.09
N TYR A 865 -7.32 -31.08 -7.30
CA TYR A 865 -6.99 -31.06 -5.87
C TYR A 865 -6.82 -32.47 -5.30
N GLY A 866 -6.22 -32.60 -4.12
CA GLY A 866 -5.92 -33.89 -3.50
C GLY A 866 -6.31 -33.98 -2.03
N ILE A 867 -7.26 -34.85 -1.68
CA ILE A 867 -7.69 -35.07 -0.30
C ILE A 867 -7.87 -36.54 0.04
N ASN A 868 -7.56 -36.92 1.29
CA ASN A 868 -7.88 -38.23 1.87
C ASN A 868 -7.42 -39.44 1.03
N ASN A 869 -6.16 -39.43 0.57
CA ASN A 869 -5.59 -40.45 -0.34
C ASN A 869 -6.33 -40.53 -1.68
N THR A 870 -6.74 -39.39 -2.22
CA THR A 870 -7.42 -39.33 -3.52
C THR A 870 -7.09 -38.02 -4.21
N ALA A 871 -6.77 -38.07 -5.50
CA ALA A 871 -6.66 -36.88 -6.34
C ALA A 871 -7.87 -36.76 -7.26
N PHE A 872 -8.35 -35.52 -7.46
CA PHE A 872 -9.50 -35.19 -8.27
C PHE A 872 -9.04 -34.29 -9.41
N LEU A 873 -9.49 -34.61 -10.63
CA LEU A 873 -9.22 -33.82 -11.83
C LEU A 873 -10.55 -33.54 -12.54
N SER A 874 -10.74 -32.33 -13.02
CA SER A 874 -11.83 -31.92 -13.92
C SER A 874 -11.22 -31.22 -15.12
N TYR A 875 -11.80 -31.40 -16.31
CA TYR A 875 -11.24 -30.87 -17.55
C TYR A 875 -12.33 -30.59 -18.59
N THR A 876 -11.99 -29.77 -19.59
CA THR A 876 -12.91 -29.38 -20.66
C THR A 876 -13.23 -30.54 -21.59
N SER A 877 -14.40 -30.46 -22.23
CA SER A 877 -14.74 -31.34 -23.35
C SER A 877 -13.89 -31.00 -24.57
N SER A 878 -13.41 -32.02 -25.27
CA SER A 878 -12.74 -31.88 -26.55
C SER A 878 -13.69 -32.32 -27.67
N VAL A 879 -13.86 -31.49 -28.70
CA VAL A 879 -14.69 -31.81 -29.87
C VAL A 879 -14.27 -33.15 -30.45
N MET A 880 -15.22 -34.06 -30.64
CA MET A 880 -15.03 -35.42 -31.18
C MET A 880 -14.17 -36.37 -30.33
N ALA A 881 -13.87 -36.08 -29.06
CA ALA A 881 -13.20 -37.05 -28.18
C ALA A 881 -14.13 -38.20 -27.76
N ASP A 882 -13.68 -39.44 -27.92
CA ASP A 882 -14.36 -40.67 -27.49
C ASP A 882 -14.13 -40.92 -25.99
N TYR A 883 -12.91 -40.70 -25.50
CA TYR A 883 -12.50 -40.81 -24.09
C TYR A 883 -11.21 -40.03 -23.82
N PHE A 884 -10.77 -40.01 -22.56
CA PHE A 884 -9.56 -39.33 -22.10
C PHE A 884 -8.61 -40.32 -21.43
N LYS A 885 -7.30 -40.14 -21.65
CA LYS A 885 -6.27 -40.90 -20.92
C LYS A 885 -5.62 -40.02 -19.87
N ILE A 886 -5.36 -40.61 -18.71
CA ILE A 886 -4.78 -39.94 -17.54
C ILE A 886 -3.38 -40.47 -17.31
N TYR A 887 -2.44 -39.53 -17.18
CA TYR A 887 -1.04 -39.78 -16.93
C TYR A 887 -0.64 -39.13 -15.61
N ARG A 888 0.25 -39.79 -14.86
CA ARG A 888 0.74 -39.34 -13.56
C ARG A 888 2.25 -39.47 -13.44
N SER A 889 2.86 -38.52 -12.76
CA SER A 889 4.27 -38.47 -12.40
C SER A 889 4.46 -38.06 -10.94
N LEU A 890 5.59 -38.41 -10.33
CA LEU A 890 5.97 -38.01 -8.96
C LEU A 890 6.90 -36.78 -8.94
N ASN A 891 7.48 -36.41 -10.09
CA ASN A 891 8.55 -35.41 -10.16
C ASN A 891 8.52 -34.58 -11.46
N ASP A 892 7.40 -34.60 -12.19
CA ASP A 892 7.20 -33.90 -13.47
C ASP A 892 8.22 -34.24 -14.58
N THR A 893 8.89 -35.40 -14.50
CA THR A 893 9.85 -35.81 -15.57
C THR A 893 9.30 -36.93 -16.44
N ILE A 894 8.84 -38.02 -15.84
CA ILE A 894 8.36 -39.21 -16.54
C ILE A 894 6.91 -39.47 -16.19
N TYR A 895 6.05 -39.42 -17.19
CA TYR A 895 4.61 -39.62 -17.05
C TYR A 895 4.23 -41.06 -17.36
N THR A 896 3.58 -41.70 -16.40
CA THR A 896 3.03 -43.06 -16.53
C THR A 896 1.55 -42.99 -16.80
N PHE A 897 1.08 -43.74 -17.79
CA PHE A 897 -0.36 -43.96 -18.00
C PHE A 897 -0.92 -44.71 -16.80
N ILE A 898 -1.99 -44.18 -16.20
CA ILE A 898 -2.62 -44.79 -15.01
C ILE A 898 -4.05 -45.27 -15.27
N ASP A 899 -4.82 -44.60 -16.14
CA ASP A 899 -6.22 -44.95 -16.39
C ASP A 899 -6.81 -44.19 -17.60
N SER A 900 -8.03 -44.55 -17.99
CA SER A 900 -8.82 -43.86 -19.00
C SER A 900 -10.28 -43.69 -18.57
N THR A 901 -10.93 -42.59 -18.99
CA THR A 901 -12.32 -42.30 -18.64
C THR A 901 -13.04 -41.57 -19.76
N SER A 902 -14.35 -41.81 -19.92
CA SER A 902 -15.20 -41.03 -20.84
C SER A 902 -15.88 -39.84 -20.16
N GLN A 903 -15.63 -39.64 -18.86
CA GLN A 903 -16.18 -38.53 -18.10
C GLN A 903 -15.28 -37.29 -18.22
N LEU A 904 -15.84 -36.10 -17.96
CA LEU A 904 -15.10 -34.82 -17.88
C LEU A 904 -14.45 -34.60 -16.50
N PHE A 905 -14.40 -35.65 -15.68
CA PHE A 905 -13.74 -35.68 -14.39
C PHE A 905 -13.10 -37.05 -14.16
N TYR A 906 -12.06 -37.08 -13.35
CA TYR A 906 -11.33 -38.28 -12.97
C TYR A 906 -11.00 -38.29 -11.48
N VAL A 907 -11.02 -39.48 -10.87
CA VAL A 907 -10.72 -39.69 -9.45
C VAL A 907 -9.63 -40.74 -9.33
N ASP A 908 -8.43 -40.31 -8.95
CA ASP A 908 -7.30 -41.20 -8.68
C ASP A 908 -7.34 -41.66 -7.22
N SER A 909 -7.98 -42.79 -6.97
CA SER A 909 -8.07 -43.42 -5.65
C SER A 909 -6.79 -44.14 -5.19
N THR A 910 -5.74 -44.13 -6.01
CA THR A 910 -4.44 -44.75 -5.69
C THR A 910 -3.42 -43.76 -5.15
N ALA A 911 -3.75 -42.47 -5.16
CA ALA A 911 -2.90 -41.42 -4.64
C ALA A 911 -2.76 -41.52 -3.10
N LEU A 912 -1.64 -41.04 -2.56
CA LEU A 912 -1.31 -41.14 -1.13
C LEU A 912 -1.19 -39.75 -0.52
N ASN A 913 -1.65 -39.59 0.71
CA ASN A 913 -1.45 -38.36 1.48
C ASN A 913 0.05 -38.02 1.64
N ASN A 914 0.32 -36.72 1.82
CA ASN A 914 1.65 -36.12 1.94
C ASN A 914 2.55 -36.42 0.73
N THR A 915 1.96 -36.51 -0.47
CA THR A 915 2.67 -36.83 -1.71
C THR A 915 2.33 -35.82 -2.80
N ASN A 916 3.36 -35.38 -3.52
CA ASN A 916 3.25 -34.55 -4.71
C ASN A 916 2.99 -35.43 -5.94
N TYR A 917 1.94 -35.10 -6.69
CA TYR A 917 1.65 -35.70 -7.98
C TYR A 917 1.58 -34.64 -9.06
N PHE A 918 1.95 -35.04 -10.27
CA PHE A 918 1.82 -34.22 -11.47
C PHE A 918 0.98 -35.00 -12.47
N TYR A 919 -0.10 -34.40 -12.95
CA TYR A 919 -1.05 -35.04 -13.86
C TYR A 919 -0.98 -34.42 -15.24
N LYS A 920 -1.16 -35.27 -16.25
CA LYS A 920 -1.38 -34.88 -17.64
C LYS A 920 -2.52 -35.68 -18.24
N ILE A 921 -3.24 -35.06 -19.17
CA ILE A 921 -4.42 -35.64 -19.80
C ILE A 921 -4.28 -35.54 -21.33
N SER A 922 -4.77 -36.52 -22.05
CA SER A 922 -4.99 -36.44 -23.50
C SER A 922 -6.43 -36.82 -23.83
N SER A 923 -6.94 -36.29 -24.94
CA SER A 923 -8.16 -36.78 -25.56
C SER A 923 -7.83 -37.87 -26.57
N VAL A 924 -8.73 -38.85 -26.72
CA VAL A 924 -8.63 -39.91 -27.70
C VAL A 924 -9.88 -39.93 -28.57
N SER A 925 -9.71 -39.99 -29.88
CA SER A 925 -10.79 -40.06 -30.87
C SER A 925 -10.38 -40.95 -32.04
N ASN A 926 -11.24 -41.89 -32.40
CA ASN A 926 -11.03 -42.75 -33.57
C ASN A 926 -11.37 -42.05 -34.90
N SER A 927 -11.90 -40.81 -34.84
CA SER A 927 -12.25 -40.01 -36.02
C SER A 927 -11.05 -39.28 -36.62
N PHE A 928 -9.89 -39.30 -35.93
CA PHE A 928 -8.65 -38.64 -36.32
C PHE A 928 -7.59 -39.66 -36.72
N GLN A 929 -6.70 -39.31 -37.66
CA GLN A 929 -5.61 -40.21 -38.10
C GLN A 929 -4.61 -40.50 -36.97
N ILE A 930 -4.31 -39.51 -36.14
CA ILE A 930 -3.62 -39.67 -34.88
C ILE A 930 -4.71 -39.75 -33.82
N SER A 931 -4.92 -40.93 -33.25
CA SER A 931 -6.07 -41.13 -32.39
C SER A 931 -5.99 -40.37 -31.07
N GLU A 932 -4.82 -39.95 -30.62
CA GLU A 932 -4.60 -39.34 -29.30
C GLU A 932 -3.98 -37.95 -29.43
N SER A 933 -4.50 -36.97 -28.67
CA SER A 933 -3.96 -35.61 -28.61
C SER A 933 -2.58 -35.57 -27.94
N PRO A 934 -1.83 -34.47 -28.11
CA PRO A 934 -0.77 -34.12 -27.17
C PRO A 934 -1.27 -34.13 -25.72
N LEU A 935 -0.34 -34.36 -24.78
CA LEU A 935 -0.64 -34.26 -23.36
C LEU A 935 -0.85 -32.79 -22.95
N THR A 936 -1.72 -32.55 -21.98
CA THR A 936 -1.83 -31.26 -21.31
C THR A 936 -0.50 -30.79 -20.72
N ASN A 937 -0.45 -29.52 -20.32
CA ASN A 937 0.55 -29.05 -19.38
C ASN A 937 0.46 -29.86 -18.07
N SER A 938 1.58 -29.89 -17.35
CA SER A 938 1.70 -30.52 -16.04
C SER A 938 0.79 -29.82 -15.05
N GLU A 939 -0.07 -30.58 -14.37
CA GLU A 939 -0.90 -30.09 -13.29
C GLU A 939 -0.41 -30.65 -11.95
N PHE A 940 0.00 -29.77 -11.05
CA PHE A 940 0.46 -30.14 -9.71
C PHE A 940 -0.73 -30.40 -8.77
N VAL A 941 -0.70 -31.54 -8.08
CA VAL A 941 -1.65 -31.89 -7.01
C VAL A 941 -0.90 -32.41 -5.80
N PHE A 942 -0.97 -31.68 -4.68
CA PHE A 942 -0.56 -32.20 -3.39
C PHE A 942 -1.74 -32.90 -2.72
N VAL A 943 -1.58 -34.19 -2.40
CA VAL A 943 -2.63 -34.97 -1.73
C VAL A 943 -2.37 -34.93 -0.24
N HIS A 944 -3.34 -34.51 0.56
CA HIS A 944 -3.21 -34.40 2.02
C HIS A 944 -4.51 -34.79 2.75
N PRO A 945 -4.50 -35.01 4.08
CA PRO A 945 -5.74 -35.17 4.84
C PRO A 945 -6.65 -33.95 4.65
N GLN A 946 -7.96 -34.15 4.49
CA GLN A 946 -8.88 -33.03 4.29
C GLN A 946 -8.83 -32.08 5.50
N ILE A 947 -8.59 -30.79 5.21
CA ILE A 947 -8.48 -29.75 6.24
C ILE A 947 -9.85 -29.45 6.83
N LYS A 948 -9.91 -29.22 8.14
CA LYS A 948 -11.17 -28.96 8.85
C LYS A 948 -11.01 -27.91 9.93
N LEU A 949 -12.11 -27.24 10.28
CA LEU A 949 -12.16 -26.36 11.45
C LEU A 949 -11.90 -27.19 12.72
N SER A 950 -10.83 -26.84 13.43
CA SER A 950 -10.31 -27.60 14.58
C SER A 950 -10.46 -26.87 15.91
N GLY A 951 -10.58 -25.53 15.90
CA GLY A 951 -10.76 -24.73 17.10
C GLY A 951 -11.31 -23.34 16.83
N ILE A 952 -11.91 -22.74 17.86
CA ILE A 952 -12.39 -21.36 17.88
C ILE A 952 -11.93 -20.71 19.18
N GLU A 953 -11.42 -19.49 19.08
CA GLU A 953 -10.98 -18.71 20.23
C GLU A 953 -11.62 -17.32 20.18
N TYR A 954 -12.40 -16.97 21.20
CA TYR A 954 -12.86 -15.59 21.36
C TYR A 954 -11.72 -14.76 21.96
N LYS A 955 -11.23 -13.76 21.22
CA LYS A 955 -10.09 -12.91 21.62
C LYS A 955 -10.54 -11.57 22.24
N GLY A 956 -11.84 -11.40 22.52
CA GLY A 956 -12.41 -10.18 23.11
C GLY A 956 -12.79 -9.12 22.08
N ASN A 957 -13.68 -8.19 22.45
CA ASN A 957 -14.11 -7.05 21.61
C ASN A 957 -14.59 -7.43 20.20
N GLY A 958 -15.27 -8.58 20.08
CA GLY A 958 -15.78 -9.08 18.80
C GLY A 958 -14.74 -9.76 17.90
N PHE A 959 -13.49 -9.94 18.34
CA PHE A 959 -12.48 -10.72 17.61
C PHE A 959 -12.64 -12.22 17.88
N VAL A 960 -12.64 -13.01 16.80
CA VAL A 960 -12.76 -14.46 16.84
C VAL A 960 -11.67 -15.08 15.98
N GLY A 961 -10.79 -15.89 16.57
CA GLY A 961 -9.80 -16.70 15.86
C GLY A 961 -10.38 -18.07 15.47
N LEU A 962 -10.22 -18.47 14.21
CA LEU A 962 -10.65 -19.77 13.69
C LEU A 962 -9.44 -20.59 13.26
N LYS A 963 -9.19 -21.71 13.96
CA LYS A 963 -8.02 -22.57 13.75
C LYS A 963 -8.36 -23.80 12.92
N PHE A 964 -7.53 -24.11 11.93
CA PHE A 964 -7.71 -25.22 10.99
C PHE A 964 -6.66 -26.31 11.22
N SER A 965 -6.97 -27.53 10.81
CA SER A 965 -6.08 -28.69 11.02
C SER A 965 -4.85 -28.74 10.10
N GLY A 966 -4.66 -27.74 9.24
CA GLY A 966 -3.54 -27.63 8.31
C GLY A 966 -3.64 -26.32 7.50
N LYS A 967 -2.80 -26.20 6.46
CA LYS A 967 -2.57 -24.93 5.77
C LYS A 967 -3.84 -24.39 5.10
N ILE A 968 -4.21 -23.14 5.38
CA ILE A 968 -5.32 -22.41 4.76
C ILE A 968 -4.80 -21.47 3.66
N SER A 969 -5.70 -20.98 2.80
CA SER A 969 -5.30 -20.03 1.75
C SER A 969 -4.77 -18.73 2.35
N ASN A 970 -3.71 -18.19 1.74
CA ASN A 970 -3.15 -16.88 2.07
C ASN A 970 -3.98 -15.72 1.50
N THR A 971 -4.90 -16.00 0.55
CA THR A 971 -5.86 -15.00 0.05
C THR A 971 -7.03 -14.83 1.00
N ILE A 972 -7.50 -13.60 1.20
CA ILE A 972 -8.64 -13.32 2.08
C ILE A 972 -9.94 -13.95 1.51
N PRO A 973 -10.55 -14.92 2.21
CA PRO A 973 -11.74 -15.59 1.70
C PRO A 973 -12.99 -14.72 1.79
N SER A 974 -14.02 -15.09 1.02
CA SER A 974 -15.32 -14.42 1.10
C SER A 974 -15.90 -14.50 2.53
N PRO A 975 -16.44 -13.38 3.08
CA PRO A 975 -17.17 -13.37 4.35
C PRO A 975 -18.32 -14.38 4.42
N GLN A 976 -18.88 -14.79 3.27
CA GLN A 976 -19.95 -15.79 3.20
C GLN A 976 -19.49 -17.20 3.61
N SER A 977 -18.18 -17.44 3.61
CA SER A 977 -17.61 -18.73 3.99
C SER A 977 -17.78 -19.03 5.48
N PHE A 978 -18.02 -18.00 6.30
CA PHE A 978 -18.12 -18.11 7.75
C PHE A 978 -19.55 -17.92 8.22
N VAL A 979 -20.21 -19.02 8.57
CA VAL A 979 -21.58 -19.01 9.07
C VAL A 979 -21.56 -19.01 10.60
N ILE A 980 -21.71 -17.82 11.20
CA ILE A 980 -21.84 -17.65 12.66
C ILE A 980 -23.31 -17.46 13.04
N ARG A 981 -23.78 -18.20 14.05
CA ARG A 981 -25.16 -18.12 14.58
C ARG A 981 -25.15 -18.29 16.09
N PHE A 982 -26.26 -17.98 16.74
CA PHE A 982 -26.45 -18.40 18.14
C PHE A 982 -26.35 -19.93 18.25
N SER A 983 -25.80 -20.44 19.36
CA SER A 983 -25.82 -21.88 19.64
C SER A 983 -27.24 -22.40 19.86
N ASP A 984 -28.16 -21.53 20.29
CA ASP A 984 -29.59 -21.81 20.32
C ASP A 984 -30.15 -21.79 18.88
N THR A 985 -30.43 -22.98 18.35
CA THR A 985 -30.90 -23.18 16.98
C THR A 985 -32.31 -22.63 16.72
N THR A 986 -33.03 -22.17 17.74
CA THR A 986 -34.33 -21.50 17.55
C THR A 986 -34.19 -20.09 16.97
N ILE A 987 -33.01 -19.47 17.12
CA ILE A 987 -32.73 -18.13 16.59
C ILE A 987 -31.99 -18.25 15.26
N GLN A 988 -32.65 -17.92 14.16
CA GLN A 988 -32.08 -18.08 12.81
C GLN A 988 -31.19 -16.92 12.33
N GLN A 989 -30.73 -16.05 13.25
CA GLN A 989 -29.88 -14.92 12.88
C GLN A 989 -28.47 -15.39 12.50
N ILE A 990 -27.98 -14.92 11.34
CA ILE A 990 -26.61 -15.15 10.87
C ILE A 990 -25.81 -13.86 11.05
N PHE A 991 -24.59 -14.00 11.56
CA PHE A 991 -23.63 -12.92 11.70
C PHE A 991 -22.53 -13.11 10.66
N SER A 992 -22.25 -12.06 9.88
CA SER A 992 -21.13 -12.02 8.95
C SER A 992 -20.00 -11.18 9.54
N PRO A 993 -18.74 -11.56 9.33
CA PRO A 993 -17.62 -10.76 9.77
C PRO A 993 -17.59 -9.42 9.02
N ASN A 994 -17.14 -8.37 9.72
CA ASN A 994 -16.85 -7.06 9.17
C ASN A 994 -15.56 -7.08 8.32
N SER A 995 -14.56 -7.81 8.79
CA SER A 995 -13.27 -8.04 8.14
C SER A 995 -12.72 -9.42 8.50
N ILE A 996 -11.82 -9.93 7.65
CA ILE A 996 -11.11 -11.20 7.82
C ILE A 996 -9.64 -10.95 7.53
N ALA A 997 -8.75 -11.38 8.43
CA ALA A 997 -7.32 -11.34 8.23
C ALA A 997 -6.71 -12.75 8.35
N VAL A 998 -5.62 -13.01 7.62
CA VAL A 998 -4.81 -14.23 7.77
C VAL A 998 -3.91 -14.03 8.97
N PHE A 999 -4.16 -14.75 10.06
CA PHE A 999 -3.36 -14.60 11.29
C PHE A 999 -2.05 -15.38 11.20
N ASN A 1000 -2.10 -16.57 10.59
CA ASN A 1000 -0.96 -17.39 10.17
C ASN A 1000 -1.47 -18.43 9.15
N ASP A 1001 -0.60 -19.36 8.74
CA ASP A 1001 -0.92 -20.40 7.75
C ASP A 1001 -2.01 -21.39 8.20
N THR A 1002 -2.52 -21.34 9.44
CA THR A 1002 -3.59 -22.22 9.96
C THR A 1002 -4.72 -21.50 10.70
N GLU A 1003 -4.69 -20.17 10.82
CA GLU A 1003 -5.68 -19.39 11.58
C GLU A 1003 -6.14 -18.15 10.83
N TYR A 1004 -7.46 -17.97 10.71
CA TYR A 1004 -8.07 -16.69 10.33
C TYR A 1004 -8.48 -15.90 11.59
N LEU A 1005 -8.29 -14.59 11.56
CA LEU A 1005 -8.82 -13.66 12.56
C LEU A 1005 -10.02 -12.90 11.96
N LEU A 1006 -11.19 -13.05 12.59
CA LEU A 1006 -12.43 -12.42 12.15
C LEU A 1006 -12.85 -11.32 13.13
N LYS A 1007 -13.31 -10.18 12.60
CA LYS A 1007 -13.93 -9.13 13.42
C LYS A 1007 -15.44 -9.09 13.23
N PHE A 1008 -16.18 -8.98 14.33
CA PHE A 1008 -17.62 -8.72 14.34
C PHE A 1008 -17.94 -7.53 15.25
N ASP A 1009 -18.79 -6.60 14.80
CA ASP A 1009 -19.28 -5.48 15.63
C ASP A 1009 -20.57 -5.80 16.39
N SER A 1010 -21.28 -6.85 15.98
CA SER A 1010 -22.64 -7.15 16.41
C SER A 1010 -22.77 -8.31 17.41
N LEU A 1011 -21.66 -9.01 17.70
CA LEU A 1011 -21.65 -10.06 18.70
C LEU A 1011 -21.82 -9.46 20.10
N LYS A 1012 -22.65 -10.10 20.93
CA LYS A 1012 -22.94 -9.70 22.31
C LYS A 1012 -22.69 -10.89 23.22
N ASN A 1013 -22.69 -10.67 24.54
CA ASN A 1013 -22.51 -11.75 25.51
C ASN A 1013 -23.57 -12.85 25.31
N ASN A 1014 -23.14 -13.98 24.74
CA ASN A 1014 -23.98 -15.14 24.41
C ASN A 1014 -23.11 -16.33 23.96
N SER A 1015 -23.75 -17.48 23.73
CA SER A 1015 -23.14 -18.65 23.10
C SER A 1015 -23.43 -18.65 21.59
N TYR A 1016 -22.39 -18.91 20.79
CA TYR A 1016 -22.43 -18.94 19.34
C TYR A 1016 -21.88 -20.26 18.79
N SER A 1017 -22.29 -20.59 17.57
CA SER A 1017 -21.73 -21.69 16.79
C SER A 1017 -21.16 -21.16 15.47
N ALA A 1018 -20.07 -21.77 15.01
CA ALA A 1018 -19.49 -21.49 13.70
C ALA A 1018 -19.47 -22.75 12.83
N ARG A 1019 -19.73 -22.55 11.54
CA ARG A 1019 -19.56 -23.53 10.48
C ARG A 1019 -18.92 -22.87 9.27
N ILE A 1020 -18.04 -23.57 8.57
CA ILE A 1020 -17.41 -23.09 7.35
C ILE A 1020 -18.10 -23.66 6.11
N LYS A 1021 -18.18 -22.88 5.03
CA LYS A 1021 -18.75 -23.26 3.73
C LYS A 1021 -17.91 -22.73 2.58
N ASN A 1022 -17.87 -23.44 1.46
CA ASN A 1022 -17.28 -23.01 0.19
C ASN A 1022 -15.86 -22.43 0.30
N LEU A 1023 -15.05 -22.94 1.22
CA LEU A 1023 -13.67 -22.52 1.43
C LEU A 1023 -12.73 -23.60 0.87
N ASN A 1024 -11.69 -23.17 0.18
CA ASN A 1024 -10.58 -24.04 -0.21
C ASN A 1024 -9.37 -23.75 0.67
N ASP A 1025 -8.54 -24.76 0.87
CA ASP A 1025 -7.27 -24.63 1.56
C ASP A 1025 -6.14 -24.12 0.64
N PHE A 1026 -4.92 -24.07 1.19
CA PHE A 1026 -3.73 -23.59 0.47
C PHE A 1026 -3.46 -24.35 -0.84
N TYR A 1027 -3.82 -25.64 -0.91
CA TYR A 1027 -3.59 -26.49 -2.08
C TYR A 1027 -4.81 -26.56 -3.00
N ASN A 1028 -5.75 -25.61 -2.85
CA ASN A 1028 -6.99 -25.50 -3.60
C ASN A 1028 -7.97 -26.67 -3.38
N ALA A 1029 -7.79 -27.46 -2.32
CA ALA A 1029 -8.71 -28.53 -1.92
C ALA A 1029 -9.88 -27.96 -1.08
N PRO A 1030 -11.12 -28.46 -1.27
CA PRO A 1030 -12.25 -28.05 -0.45
C PRO A 1030 -12.12 -28.57 0.99
N ILE A 1031 -12.28 -27.67 1.96
CA ILE A 1031 -12.23 -28.05 3.37
C ILE A 1031 -13.46 -28.89 3.78
N ASP A 1032 -13.36 -29.60 4.89
CA ASP A 1032 -14.48 -30.31 5.51
C ASP A 1032 -15.47 -29.31 6.14
N GLU A 1033 -16.68 -29.23 5.58
CA GLU A 1033 -17.77 -28.37 6.05
C GLU A 1033 -18.63 -28.99 7.16
N SER A 1034 -18.36 -30.24 7.56
CA SER A 1034 -19.14 -30.95 8.57
C SER A 1034 -18.96 -30.44 10.01
N PRO A 1035 -17.79 -29.92 10.45
CA PRO A 1035 -17.62 -29.45 11.82
C PRO A 1035 -18.50 -28.24 12.15
N ILE A 1036 -19.12 -28.30 13.33
CA ILE A 1036 -19.79 -27.17 13.97
C ILE A 1036 -19.18 -27.04 15.36
N LEU A 1037 -18.49 -25.94 15.62
CA LEU A 1037 -17.86 -25.68 16.93
C LEU A 1037 -18.58 -24.53 17.62
N ASN A 1038 -18.74 -24.66 18.95
CA ASN A 1038 -19.34 -23.62 19.78
C ASN A 1038 -18.27 -22.77 20.46
N PHE A 1039 -18.57 -21.49 20.68
CA PHE A 1039 -17.75 -20.57 21.46
C PHE A 1039 -18.64 -19.60 22.23
N ILE A 1040 -18.08 -19.00 23.29
CA ILE A 1040 -18.80 -18.06 24.15
C ILE A 1040 -18.18 -16.68 23.95
N VAL A 1041 -19.03 -15.71 23.65
CA VAL A 1041 -18.69 -14.29 23.71
C VAL A 1041 -18.98 -13.82 25.12
N ASN A 1042 -17.97 -13.25 25.78
CA ASN A 1042 -18.11 -12.71 27.13
C ASN A 1042 -17.21 -11.48 27.30
N ASP A 1043 -17.69 -10.33 26.82
CA ASP A 1043 -17.09 -9.05 27.11
C ASP A 1043 -17.59 -8.56 28.47
N SER A 1044 -16.65 -8.37 29.40
CA SER A 1044 -16.93 -7.79 30.72
C SER A 1044 -16.47 -6.34 30.72
N THR A 1045 -17.31 -5.40 31.14
CA THR A 1045 -16.85 -4.05 31.50
C THR A 1045 -16.10 -4.16 32.83
N VAL A 1046 -14.78 -4.08 32.81
CA VAL A 1046 -13.99 -4.02 34.04
C VAL A 1046 -14.11 -2.61 34.59
N ASN A 1047 -14.76 -2.47 35.74
CA ASN A 1047 -14.71 -1.21 36.48
C ASN A 1047 -13.28 -0.99 36.96
N GLU A 1048 -12.67 0.12 36.58
CA GLU A 1048 -11.34 0.48 37.08
C GLU A 1048 -11.45 1.10 38.48
N PHE A 1049 -10.41 0.93 39.30
CA PHE A 1049 -10.31 1.59 40.61
C PHE A 1049 -9.23 2.67 40.55
N TYR A 1050 -9.60 3.92 40.80
CA TYR A 1050 -8.73 5.08 40.63
C TYR A 1050 -9.09 6.22 41.58
N ILE A 1051 -8.16 7.18 41.71
CA ILE A 1051 -8.36 8.44 42.43
C ILE A 1051 -9.26 9.34 41.59
N SER A 1052 -10.48 9.59 42.04
CA SER A 1052 -11.39 10.52 41.36
C SER A 1052 -11.00 11.97 41.65
N ASN A 1053 -10.58 12.29 42.88
CA ASN A 1053 -10.13 13.64 43.24
C ASN A 1053 -9.20 13.60 44.47
N ALA A 1054 -8.30 14.57 44.61
CA ALA A 1054 -7.60 14.81 45.86
C ALA A 1054 -7.46 16.31 46.16
N THR A 1055 -7.64 16.68 47.43
CA THR A 1055 -7.58 18.08 47.88
C THR A 1055 -6.68 18.23 49.09
N LEU A 1056 -5.93 19.35 49.11
CA LEU A 1056 -5.12 19.72 50.27
C LEU A 1056 -6.02 20.42 51.30
N LEU A 1057 -6.21 19.81 52.47
CA LEU A 1057 -6.98 20.42 53.58
C LEU A 1057 -6.11 21.38 54.41
N SER A 1058 -4.81 21.08 54.51
CA SER A 1058 -3.78 21.92 55.12
C SER A 1058 -2.41 21.44 54.66
N SER A 1059 -1.32 22.15 54.97
CA SER A 1059 0.05 21.71 54.65
C SER A 1059 0.44 20.33 55.24
N LYS A 1060 -0.37 19.77 56.14
CA LYS A 1060 -0.15 18.43 56.74
C LYS A 1060 -1.30 17.44 56.50
N LYS A 1061 -2.32 17.78 55.74
CA LYS A 1061 -3.48 16.90 55.50
C LYS A 1061 -3.94 16.92 54.05
N ILE A 1062 -4.03 15.74 53.43
CA ILE A 1062 -4.59 15.54 52.08
C ILE A 1062 -5.84 14.65 52.20
N LYS A 1063 -6.94 15.03 51.54
CA LYS A 1063 -8.11 14.18 51.36
C LYS A 1063 -8.05 13.55 49.97
N ILE A 1064 -8.20 12.23 49.87
CA ILE A 1064 -8.35 11.49 48.61
C ILE A 1064 -9.78 10.98 48.51
N ILE A 1065 -10.37 11.09 47.33
CA ILE A 1065 -11.65 10.50 46.95
C ILE A 1065 -11.37 9.51 45.82
N PHE A 1066 -11.91 8.31 45.93
CA PHE A 1066 -11.84 7.28 44.92
C PHE A 1066 -13.20 7.09 44.23
N ASN A 1067 -13.20 6.50 43.04
CA ASN A 1067 -14.44 6.19 42.32
C ASN A 1067 -15.22 5.02 42.94
N LEU A 1068 -14.53 4.09 43.62
CA LEU A 1068 -15.13 2.96 44.33
C LEU A 1068 -14.86 3.01 45.85
N PRO A 1069 -15.68 2.36 46.69
CA PRO A 1069 -15.38 2.17 48.11
C PRO A 1069 -14.05 1.45 48.33
N VAL A 1070 -13.25 1.88 49.31
CA VAL A 1070 -11.93 1.30 49.62
C VAL A 1070 -12.07 0.03 50.48
N SER A 1071 -11.12 -0.91 50.41
CA SER A 1071 -11.06 -2.07 51.31
C SER A 1071 -10.50 -1.70 52.70
N ASN A 1072 -10.63 -2.61 53.67
CA ASN A 1072 -10.24 -2.39 55.07
C ASN A 1072 -8.74 -2.16 55.31
N ASP A 1073 -7.89 -2.46 54.33
CA ASP A 1073 -6.43 -2.25 54.37
C ASP A 1073 -6.00 -0.83 53.97
N PHE A 1074 -6.95 0.09 53.71
CA PHE A 1074 -6.68 1.51 53.40
C PHE A 1074 -5.75 2.21 54.40
N SER A 1075 -5.67 1.73 55.64
CA SER A 1075 -4.82 2.29 56.69
C SER A 1075 -3.32 2.01 56.50
N ASN A 1076 -2.95 1.13 55.55
CA ASN A 1076 -1.57 0.83 55.23
C ASN A 1076 -0.89 2.02 54.54
N ILE A 1077 -0.07 2.74 55.30
CA ILE A 1077 0.65 3.94 54.84
C ILE A 1077 1.55 3.69 53.62
N ASN A 1078 2.02 2.45 53.41
CA ASN A 1078 2.91 2.12 52.29
C ASN A 1078 2.22 2.19 50.93
N PHE A 1079 0.89 2.23 50.89
CA PHE A 1079 0.14 2.45 49.67
C PHE A 1079 0.27 3.87 49.13
N TYR A 1080 0.73 4.84 49.94
CA TYR A 1080 0.69 6.26 49.62
C TYR A 1080 2.08 6.86 49.60
N LYS A 1081 2.49 7.44 48.46
CA LYS A 1081 3.79 8.08 48.30
C LYS A 1081 3.64 9.48 47.72
N LEU A 1082 4.31 10.47 48.33
CA LEU A 1082 4.31 11.85 47.87
C LEU A 1082 5.71 12.27 47.38
N THR A 1083 5.85 12.50 46.08
CA THR A 1083 7.09 12.97 45.42
C THR A 1083 7.05 14.49 45.19
N PRO A 1084 8.20 15.19 45.06
CA PRO A 1084 9.56 14.67 44.94
C PRO A 1084 10.31 14.45 46.27
N PHE A 1085 9.87 15.07 47.38
CA PHE A 1085 10.62 15.08 48.64
C PHE A 1085 10.37 13.88 49.57
N ASN A 1086 9.59 12.87 49.15
CA ASN A 1086 9.24 11.69 49.94
C ASN A 1086 8.69 12.04 51.34
N ILE A 1087 7.73 12.96 51.39
CA ILE A 1087 7.12 13.41 52.65
C ILE A 1087 6.40 12.22 53.31
N PRO A 1088 6.74 11.86 54.56
CA PRO A 1088 6.21 10.65 55.19
C PRO A 1088 4.72 10.78 55.49
N VAL A 1089 3.96 9.73 55.17
CA VAL A 1089 2.57 9.56 55.61
C VAL A 1089 2.59 8.92 57.00
N LEU A 1090 2.03 9.60 57.99
CA LEU A 1090 2.03 9.14 59.39
C LEU A 1090 0.84 8.23 59.70
N SER A 1091 -0.34 8.58 59.20
CA SER A 1091 -1.57 7.79 59.35
C SER A 1091 -2.54 8.09 58.22
N VAL A 1092 -3.45 7.13 57.97
CA VAL A 1092 -4.55 7.26 57.02
C VAL A 1092 -5.86 6.92 57.73
N GLU A 1093 -6.82 7.82 57.65
CA GLU A 1093 -8.13 7.70 58.31
C GLU A 1093 -9.23 7.65 57.25
N LEU A 1094 -10.27 6.84 57.47
CA LEU A 1094 -11.49 6.91 56.68
C LEU A 1094 -12.16 8.27 56.90
N SER A 1095 -12.59 8.92 55.82
CA SER A 1095 -13.46 10.09 55.88
C SER A 1095 -14.93 9.64 55.98
N GLU A 1096 -15.87 10.57 56.03
CA GLU A 1096 -17.32 10.31 56.25
C GLU A 1096 -17.93 9.32 55.23
N GLN A 1097 -17.33 9.19 54.04
CA GLN A 1097 -17.75 8.27 52.99
C GLN A 1097 -16.73 7.13 52.80
N ASN A 1098 -17.22 5.91 52.57
CA ASN A 1098 -16.43 4.68 52.43
C ASN A 1098 -15.53 4.62 51.18
N ASN A 1099 -15.58 5.63 50.30
CA ASN A 1099 -14.70 5.81 49.15
C ASN A 1099 -13.69 6.97 49.35
N SER A 1100 -13.49 7.45 50.57
CA SER A 1100 -12.62 8.60 50.83
C SER A 1100 -11.72 8.39 52.06
N VAL A 1101 -10.47 8.86 51.97
CA VAL A 1101 -9.48 8.77 53.05
C VAL A 1101 -8.77 10.10 53.27
N ILE A 1102 -8.26 10.31 54.47
CA ILE A 1102 -7.47 11.47 54.87
C ILE A 1102 -6.08 11.00 55.28
N LEU A 1103 -5.05 11.54 54.63
CA LEU A 1103 -3.65 11.32 54.96
C LEU A 1103 -3.16 12.41 55.90
N ASN A 1104 -2.60 12.00 57.03
CA ASN A 1104 -1.86 12.88 57.92
C ASN A 1104 -0.37 12.78 57.57
N LEU A 1105 0.24 13.91 57.21
CA LEU A 1105 1.62 13.99 56.75
C LEU A 1105 2.57 14.38 57.91
N GLY A 1106 3.80 13.88 57.84
CA GLY A 1106 4.86 14.22 58.77
C GLY A 1106 5.55 15.54 58.45
N ASN A 1107 6.74 15.74 59.01
CA ASN A 1107 7.52 16.95 58.74
C ASN A 1107 8.13 16.89 57.34
N GLY A 1108 7.88 17.92 56.54
CA GLY A 1108 8.34 18.10 55.16
C GLY A 1108 7.83 19.43 54.60
N THR A 1109 8.41 19.88 53.50
CA THR A 1109 7.99 21.14 52.84
C THR A 1109 6.96 20.82 51.77
N ILE A 1110 5.72 21.25 51.94
CA ILE A 1110 4.70 21.35 50.88
C ILE A 1110 4.45 22.83 50.66
N GLY A 1111 4.61 23.31 49.43
CA GLY A 1111 4.42 24.70 49.07
C GLY A 1111 5.10 25.06 47.76
N ALA A 1112 5.24 26.36 47.50
CA ALA A 1112 5.83 26.92 46.28
C ALA A 1112 7.35 26.68 46.23
N THR A 1113 7.74 25.44 45.96
CA THR A 1113 9.14 25.01 45.98
C THR A 1113 9.77 24.96 44.59
N GLY A 1114 9.03 25.26 43.52
CA GLY A 1114 9.55 25.04 42.18
C GLY A 1114 9.44 23.61 41.68
N LYS A 1115 8.56 22.82 42.31
CA LYS A 1115 8.37 21.39 42.02
C LYS A 1115 6.90 21.02 42.17
N ASN A 1116 6.41 20.19 41.24
CA ASN A 1116 5.07 19.63 41.31
C ASN A 1116 5.05 18.48 42.32
N TYR A 1117 4.09 18.50 43.24
CA TYR A 1117 3.90 17.42 44.21
C TYR A 1117 2.97 16.40 43.61
N VAL A 1118 3.37 15.13 43.55
CA VAL A 1118 2.53 14.05 43.01
C VAL A 1118 2.33 13.00 44.07
N LEU A 1119 1.08 12.79 44.45
CA LEU A 1119 0.63 11.69 45.29
C LEU A 1119 0.40 10.48 44.38
N LYS A 1120 1.07 9.38 44.67
CA LYS A 1120 0.84 8.07 44.05
C LYS A 1120 0.23 7.13 45.06
N VAL A 1121 -0.83 6.43 44.65
CA VAL A 1121 -1.46 5.34 45.40
C VAL A 1121 -1.16 4.02 44.69
N SER A 1122 -0.77 2.97 45.42
CA SER A 1122 -0.38 1.69 44.83
C SER A 1122 -0.78 0.52 45.70
N GLY A 1123 -1.30 -0.55 45.10
CA GLY A 1123 -1.65 -1.80 45.80
C GLY A 1123 -2.94 -1.77 46.64
N LEU A 1124 -3.55 -0.59 46.84
CA LEU A 1124 -4.86 -0.46 47.49
C LEU A 1124 -5.94 -1.17 46.68
N LYS A 1125 -6.87 -1.84 47.36
CA LYS A 1125 -8.03 -2.48 46.72
C LYS A 1125 -9.33 -1.73 47.03
N SER A 1126 -10.32 -1.93 46.17
CA SER A 1126 -11.69 -1.57 46.45
C SER A 1126 -12.32 -2.61 47.40
N SER A 1127 -13.46 -2.28 48.00
CA SER A 1127 -14.30 -3.22 48.74
C SER A 1127 -14.76 -4.42 47.88
N SER A 1128 -14.79 -4.27 46.54
CA SER A 1128 -15.08 -5.35 45.58
C SER A 1128 -13.84 -6.15 45.15
N GLY A 1129 -12.66 -5.85 45.70
CA GLY A 1129 -11.41 -6.58 45.44
C GLY A 1129 -10.62 -6.11 44.22
N ILE A 1130 -11.06 -5.04 43.54
CA ILE A 1130 -10.39 -4.46 42.36
C ILE A 1130 -9.18 -3.67 42.86
N THR A 1131 -7.99 -3.96 42.34
CA THR A 1131 -6.77 -3.23 42.73
C THR A 1131 -6.71 -1.90 41.99
N ILE A 1132 -6.21 -0.86 42.65
CA ILE A 1132 -6.06 0.45 42.05
C ILE A 1132 -5.15 0.35 40.81
N THR A 1133 -5.48 1.11 39.77
CA THR A 1133 -4.61 1.24 38.59
C THR A 1133 -3.18 1.66 38.97
N THR A 1134 -2.20 1.41 38.10
CA THR A 1134 -0.77 1.57 38.44
C THR A 1134 -0.08 2.80 37.82
N GLY A 1135 -0.74 3.45 36.85
CA GLY A 1135 -0.28 4.68 36.20
C GLY A 1135 -1.34 5.77 36.25
N ALA A 1136 -1.87 6.21 35.12
CA ALA A 1136 -2.87 7.30 35.09
C ALA A 1136 -4.10 6.91 35.93
N GLY A 1137 -4.60 7.85 36.75
CA GLY A 1137 -5.65 7.61 37.74
C GLY A 1137 -5.16 7.06 39.09
N SER A 1138 -3.93 6.53 39.18
CA SER A 1138 -3.28 6.18 40.46
C SER A 1138 -2.54 7.37 41.10
N THR A 1139 -2.39 8.45 40.34
CA THR A 1139 -1.68 9.66 40.72
C THR A 1139 -2.59 10.88 40.74
N PHE A 1140 -2.31 11.81 41.66
CA PHE A 1140 -2.94 13.14 41.69
C PHE A 1140 -1.93 14.14 42.27
N GLY A 1141 -1.89 15.36 41.74
CA GLY A 1141 -0.81 16.29 42.00
C GLY A 1141 -1.26 17.70 42.33
N PHE A 1142 -0.35 18.39 43.01
CA PHE A 1142 -0.56 19.70 43.59
C PHE A 1142 0.56 20.63 43.15
N VAL A 1143 0.17 21.81 42.70
CA VAL A 1143 1.08 22.88 42.28
C VAL A 1143 0.80 24.09 43.17
N PHE A 1144 1.87 24.72 43.62
CA PHE A 1144 1.81 25.79 44.58
C PHE A 1144 2.59 26.99 44.06
N ASN A 1145 2.02 28.17 44.20
CA ASN A 1145 2.68 29.44 43.98
C ASN A 1145 2.31 30.41 45.11
N LYS A 1146 2.96 31.57 45.12
CA LYS A 1146 2.65 32.66 46.05
C LYS A 1146 1.89 33.77 45.34
N GLU A 1147 1.13 34.55 46.10
CA GLU A 1147 0.47 35.77 45.61
C GLU A 1147 1.38 37.01 45.70
N ASP A 1148 2.53 36.90 46.38
CA ASP A 1148 3.54 37.94 46.53
C ASP A 1148 4.96 37.34 46.58
N LEU A 1149 5.99 38.20 46.61
CA LEU A 1149 7.40 37.82 46.65
C LEU A 1149 8.06 38.09 48.02
N GLU A 1150 7.29 38.22 49.11
CA GLU A 1150 7.87 38.61 50.40
C GLU A 1150 8.75 37.51 51.03
N GLU A 1151 8.42 36.24 50.76
CA GLU A 1151 9.08 35.07 51.35
C GLU A 1151 9.98 34.31 50.37
N ILE A 1152 10.52 34.97 49.33
CA ILE A 1152 11.42 34.31 48.37
C ILE A 1152 12.69 33.78 49.03
N TYR A 1153 13.14 32.61 48.59
CA TYR A 1153 14.39 32.01 49.06
C TYR A 1153 15.04 31.18 47.95
N THR A 1154 16.27 30.77 48.19
CA THR A 1154 16.96 29.80 47.34
C THR A 1154 17.28 28.54 48.13
N TYR A 1155 17.28 27.40 47.44
CA TYR A 1155 17.75 26.15 48.03
C TYR A 1155 18.51 25.27 47.00
N PRO A 1156 19.58 24.58 47.42
CA PRO A 1156 20.26 24.77 48.71
C PRO A 1156 20.91 26.17 48.81
N ASN A 1157 20.97 26.73 50.02
CA ASN A 1157 21.65 28.00 50.29
C ASN A 1157 22.37 27.92 51.64
N PRO A 1158 23.72 27.92 51.69
CA PRO A 1158 24.63 28.09 50.55
C PRO A 1158 24.60 26.91 49.57
N VAL A 1159 24.80 27.18 48.28
CA VAL A 1159 24.96 26.14 47.24
C VAL A 1159 26.44 25.76 47.13
N ASN A 1160 26.74 24.48 47.33
CA ASN A 1160 28.09 23.94 47.13
C ASN A 1160 28.22 23.38 45.70
N ILE A 1161 29.13 23.93 44.90
CA ILE A 1161 29.30 23.57 43.47
C ILE A 1161 29.99 22.21 43.23
N ASN A 1162 30.60 21.63 44.27
CA ASN A 1162 31.17 20.28 44.21
C ASN A 1162 30.11 19.20 44.47
N SER A 1163 29.02 19.55 45.17
CA SER A 1163 27.96 18.60 45.53
C SER A 1163 26.60 18.91 44.89
N HIS A 1164 26.43 20.07 44.28
CA HIS A 1164 25.18 20.49 43.64
C HIS A 1164 25.46 21.06 42.25
N ASN A 1165 24.68 20.60 41.28
CA ASN A 1165 24.74 21.07 39.90
C ASN A 1165 23.64 22.08 39.59
N MET A 1166 22.66 22.24 40.48
CA MET A 1166 21.55 23.17 40.35
C MET A 1166 21.18 23.81 41.70
N MET A 1167 20.56 24.98 41.64
CA MET A 1167 19.92 25.67 42.75
C MET A 1167 18.53 26.13 42.31
N THR A 1168 17.56 26.11 43.21
CA THR A 1168 16.19 26.56 42.95
C THR A 1168 15.93 27.91 43.61
N PHE A 1169 15.32 28.84 42.89
CA PHE A 1169 14.64 30.00 43.44
C PHE A 1169 13.19 29.63 43.73
N ALA A 1170 12.71 29.84 44.95
CA ALA A 1170 11.41 29.34 45.41
C ALA A 1170 10.56 30.42 46.08
N ASN A 1171 9.31 30.07 46.39
CA ASN A 1171 8.25 30.98 46.82
C ASN A 1171 7.99 32.09 45.79
N LEU A 1172 8.05 31.75 44.52
CA LEU A 1172 7.76 32.65 43.42
C LEU A 1172 6.25 32.71 43.17
N THR A 1173 5.84 33.79 42.50
CA THR A 1173 4.49 33.94 41.96
C THR A 1173 4.28 33.09 40.70
N VAL A 1174 3.06 33.04 40.16
CA VAL A 1174 2.72 32.19 38.98
C VAL A 1174 3.59 32.50 37.74
N LYS A 1175 4.08 33.74 37.61
CA LYS A 1175 5.18 34.08 36.72
C LYS A 1175 6.11 35.03 37.45
N ALA A 1176 7.42 34.80 37.33
CA ALA A 1176 8.42 35.66 37.93
C ALA A 1176 9.68 35.73 37.07
N LYS A 1177 10.39 36.86 37.11
CA LYS A 1177 11.67 37.06 36.43
C LYS A 1177 12.75 37.29 37.47
N ILE A 1178 13.78 36.45 37.44
CA ILE A 1178 14.92 36.46 38.34
C ILE A 1178 16.12 37.03 37.61
N GLN A 1179 16.61 38.19 38.04
CA GLN A 1179 17.84 38.80 37.54
C GLN A 1179 18.95 38.61 38.56
N ILE A 1180 20.05 37.97 38.15
CA ILE A 1180 21.15 37.57 39.03
C ILE A 1180 22.35 38.50 38.81
N PHE A 1181 22.96 38.93 39.91
CA PHE A 1181 24.10 39.84 39.94
C PHE A 1181 25.18 39.32 40.89
N ASP A 1182 26.44 39.62 40.61
CA ASP A 1182 27.49 39.46 41.64
C ASP A 1182 27.39 40.54 42.73
N ILE A 1183 28.23 40.44 43.76
CA ILE A 1183 28.22 41.39 44.89
C ILE A 1183 28.58 42.83 44.48
N THR A 1184 29.20 43.04 43.31
CA THR A 1184 29.52 44.37 42.78
C THR A 1184 28.36 44.99 42.00
N GLY A 1185 27.28 44.22 41.77
CA GLY A 1185 26.13 44.62 40.98
C GLY A 1185 26.27 44.30 39.49
N LYS A 1186 27.31 43.56 39.07
CA LYS A 1186 27.46 43.13 37.68
C LYS A 1186 26.42 42.05 37.36
N PHE A 1187 25.65 42.27 36.29
CA PHE A 1187 24.65 41.32 35.81
C PHE A 1187 25.31 40.02 35.31
N ILE A 1188 24.72 38.89 35.69
CA ILE A 1188 25.19 37.54 35.35
C ILE A 1188 24.25 36.87 34.35
N LYS A 1189 22.96 36.75 34.71
CA LYS A 1189 21.95 36.03 33.92
C LYS A 1189 20.54 36.45 34.36
N SER A 1190 19.58 36.28 33.46
CA SER A 1190 18.16 36.36 33.76
C SER A 1190 17.53 34.99 33.56
N ILE A 1191 16.61 34.62 34.44
CA ILE A 1191 15.88 33.36 34.40
C ILE A 1191 14.42 33.69 34.64
N ASP A 1192 13.51 33.02 33.93
CA ASP A 1192 12.08 33.25 34.07
C ASP A 1192 11.40 31.99 34.63
N GLU A 1193 10.54 32.19 35.62
CA GLU A 1193 9.53 31.25 36.07
C GLU A 1193 8.31 31.38 35.16
N THR A 1194 8.03 30.32 34.42
CA THR A 1194 6.99 30.30 33.38
C THR A 1194 5.97 29.16 33.53
N ASP A 1195 6.22 28.19 34.40
CA ASP A 1195 5.37 27.01 34.55
C ASP A 1195 4.38 27.12 35.74
N GLY A 1196 4.58 28.12 36.61
CA GLY A 1196 3.65 28.47 37.67
C GLY A 1196 3.73 27.60 38.92
N ASN A 1197 4.76 26.76 39.05
CA ASN A 1197 5.01 25.90 40.21
C ASN A 1197 5.70 26.61 41.40
N GLY A 1198 5.84 27.93 41.28
CA GLY A 1198 6.36 28.80 42.32
C GLY A 1198 7.88 28.68 42.53
N GLY A 1199 8.65 28.23 41.54
CA GLY A 1199 10.11 28.24 41.62
C GLY A 1199 10.88 27.72 40.40
N VAL A 1200 12.00 28.36 40.08
CA VAL A 1200 12.83 28.01 38.92
C VAL A 1200 14.20 27.46 39.30
N GLU A 1201 14.64 26.40 38.62
CA GLU A 1201 15.99 25.85 38.75
C GLU A 1201 17.00 26.59 37.88
N TRP A 1202 18.21 26.76 38.42
CA TRP A 1202 19.35 27.33 37.73
C TRP A 1202 20.57 26.41 37.84
N ASP A 1203 21.21 26.17 36.71
CA ASP A 1203 22.41 25.36 36.53
C ASP A 1203 23.72 26.03 37.02
N LEU A 1204 23.60 27.18 37.70
CA LEU A 1204 24.73 27.97 38.21
C LEU A 1204 25.69 28.46 37.11
N LYS A 1205 25.25 28.49 35.84
CA LYS A 1205 26.06 28.98 34.72
C LYS A 1205 25.65 30.38 34.28
N ASP A 1206 26.64 31.16 33.86
CA ASP A 1206 26.45 32.47 33.21
C ASP A 1206 25.93 32.32 31.76
N ASN A 1207 25.78 33.45 31.06
CA ASN A 1207 25.30 33.46 29.66
C ASN A 1207 26.27 32.82 28.65
N ASN A 1208 27.54 32.64 29.03
CA ASN A 1208 28.55 31.98 28.20
C ASN A 1208 28.69 30.48 28.54
N GLY A 1209 27.87 29.96 29.45
CA GLY A 1209 27.91 28.56 29.89
C GLY A 1209 28.99 28.25 30.93
N ASN A 1210 29.65 29.25 31.51
CA ASN A 1210 30.65 29.04 32.56
C ASN A 1210 29.99 28.95 33.93
N ILE A 1211 30.42 28.01 34.77
CA ILE A 1211 29.99 27.92 36.17
C ILE A 1211 30.49 29.16 36.92
N ILE A 1212 29.60 29.81 37.68
CA ILE A 1212 29.92 30.99 38.48
C ILE A 1212 30.90 30.66 39.63
N PRO A 1213 31.82 31.57 40.00
CA PRO A 1213 32.76 31.34 41.10
C PRO A 1213 32.10 31.34 42.49
N SER A 1214 32.85 30.90 43.50
CA SER A 1214 32.45 31.00 44.91
C SER A 1214 32.29 32.47 45.31
N GLY A 1215 31.23 32.82 46.04
CA GLY A 1215 30.96 34.20 46.42
C GLY A 1215 29.53 34.42 46.89
N ILE A 1216 29.21 35.68 47.24
CA ILE A 1216 27.84 36.11 47.53
C ILE A 1216 27.27 36.76 46.27
N TYR A 1217 26.06 36.39 45.92
CA TYR A 1217 25.33 36.89 44.77
C TYR A 1217 24.03 37.54 45.21
N LEU A 1218 23.62 38.56 44.48
CA LEU A 1218 22.34 39.24 44.65
C LEU A 1218 21.39 38.77 43.55
N TYR A 1219 20.11 38.66 43.86
CA TYR A 1219 19.09 38.42 42.86
C TYR A 1219 17.88 39.31 43.09
N LYS A 1220 17.37 39.89 42.00
CA LYS A 1220 16.15 40.70 41.97
C LYS A 1220 15.06 39.88 41.32
N VAL A 1221 13.91 39.80 41.96
CA VAL A 1221 12.73 39.10 41.45
C VAL A 1221 11.61 40.10 41.23
N SER A 1222 11.04 40.09 40.03
CA SER A 1222 9.76 40.71 39.70
C SER A 1222 8.77 39.64 39.28
N GLY A 1223 7.46 39.88 39.35
CA GLY A 1223 6.47 38.87 38.99
C GLY A 1223 5.05 39.40 38.95
N VAL A 1224 4.11 38.52 38.58
CA VAL A 1224 2.67 38.77 38.63
C VAL A 1224 1.97 37.70 39.46
N ASN A 1225 0.94 38.09 40.19
CA ASN A 1225 0.12 37.20 41.00
C ASN A 1225 -0.85 36.36 40.15
N SER A 1226 -1.68 35.51 40.78
CA SER A 1226 -2.61 34.63 40.06
C SER A 1226 -3.67 35.38 39.26
N ALA A 1227 -3.95 36.65 39.60
CA ALA A 1227 -4.83 37.55 38.85
C ALA A 1227 -4.12 38.31 37.71
N GLY A 1228 -2.83 38.05 37.48
CA GLY A 1228 -2.03 38.72 36.44
C GLY A 1228 -1.60 40.14 36.81
N ILE A 1229 -1.70 40.53 38.08
CA ILE A 1229 -1.32 41.86 38.57
C ILE A 1229 0.15 41.83 39.00
N GLU A 1230 0.93 42.84 38.58
CA GLU A 1230 2.33 42.99 39.03
C GLU A 1230 2.42 43.10 40.55
N VAL A 1231 3.33 42.31 41.12
CA VAL A 1231 3.63 42.35 42.55
C VAL A 1231 4.91 43.14 42.81
N LYS A 1232 5.05 43.64 44.05
CA LYS A 1232 6.21 44.42 44.46
C LYS A 1232 7.51 43.61 44.27
N GLU A 1233 8.46 44.17 43.53
CA GLU A 1233 9.78 43.54 43.32
C GLU A 1233 10.51 43.29 44.65
N LYS A 1234 11.29 42.22 44.70
CA LYS A 1234 12.08 41.84 45.88
C LYS A 1234 13.53 41.59 45.52
N LEU A 1235 14.44 42.12 46.34
CA LEU A 1235 15.87 41.84 46.26
C LEU A 1235 16.26 40.88 47.40
N SER A 1236 17.06 39.87 47.09
CA SER A 1236 17.59 38.92 48.06
C SER A 1236 18.99 38.45 47.66
N LYS A 1237 19.59 37.54 48.43
CA LYS A 1237 20.97 37.08 48.24
C LYS A 1237 21.14 35.58 48.49
N PHE A 1238 22.11 34.97 47.84
CA PHE A 1238 22.54 33.58 48.09
C PHE A 1238 24.07 33.49 48.09
N ALA A 1239 24.60 32.40 48.63
CA ALA A 1239 26.04 32.15 48.68
C ALA A 1239 26.41 30.89 47.91
N VAL A 1240 27.48 30.97 47.13
CA VAL A 1240 28.11 29.86 46.40
C VAL A 1240 29.40 29.49 47.09
N ILE A 1241 29.55 28.23 47.47
CA ILE A 1241 30.73 27.68 48.15
C ILE A 1241 31.33 26.52 47.34
N LYS A 1242 32.58 26.19 47.64
CA LYS A 1242 33.29 25.01 47.13
C LYS A 1242 33.44 23.99 48.25
#